data_AF-A0A369XSD8-F1
#
_entry.id   AF-A0A369XSD8-F1
#
_cell.length_a   1.000
_cell.length_b   1.000
_cell.length_c   1.000
_cell.angle_alpha   90.00
_cell.angle_beta   90.00
_cell.angle_gamma   90.00
#
_symmetry.space_group_name_H-M   'P 1'
#
loop_
_entity.id
_entity.type
_entity.pdbx_description
1 polymer ?
#
loop_
_entity_poly.entity_id
_entity_poly.type
_entity_poly.pdbx_seq_one_letter_code
_entity_poly.pdbx_strand_id
1 'polypeptide(L)'
;MVTNLSISIGVLTSGGDAQGMNAAVRAVVRAALHRGVGVHAILEGYQGMVDGGDRIRSLSWDDVGSILHRGGTIIGTARCPAFRERDGRLTAARNLLQHGIDRLVVIGGDGSLTGANLFRQEWPSLLAELVQRGDIDQITAQRHPALMITGLVGSIDNDMVGTDMTIGADTALHRIVEAIDAISSTAASHQRTFVVEVMGRHCGYLALMSAIAGGADYVLIPESPPPDDWQEEMCERLRSGRAAGRRDSIVVVAEGACDKEGQPITSEQVRQVLQDRLGEDTRVTILGHVQRGGTPSAFDRCMSTLVGHAAVQELLSATEDSEPQMVGMRYNRVRHAPLMLCVEQTQTVARKIAEHDYATAMELRGSSFTEMFHTFKAMAGAPPSVKPPVRRRRLAVLHGGGLAPGMNTAARAAVRLGLDRGHTMLGVRGSFEGLLAGRIDELSWGDVEGWAAMGGAELGTTRQAPTVEQLYTVARALESHRIDGLLIIGGWLAYRVAHNLYRERERYPAFKIPMICLPASIDNNLPGSELSIGADTALNAIVEALDRIKQSAMAARRCFVVEVMGRYCGYLALMSGLASGAERIYLPEEGVSLKDLQADVERMIESFHGGRRFYLTIRNERANAQYTTDFMCRLFEEEGHGLFDVRQAILGHVQQGGNPSPFDRVLATRLAAHCIDFLTDELQRGSAAGAYIGLVEGKVMISAINRMHDVVDLQHRRPMQQWWLDLQPVMRTMARPKVEAGDGSPDLLAAGKATAA
;
A
#
# COMPACT_ATOMS: atom_id res chain seq x y z
N MET A 1 -37.33 -31.71 1.51
CA MET A 1 -36.72 -30.81 2.50
C MET A 1 -35.29 -31.26 2.71
N VAL A 2 -34.33 -30.66 1.99
CA VAL A 2 -32.90 -30.82 2.25
C VAL A 2 -32.53 -29.64 3.16
N THR A 3 -32.66 -29.86 4.46
CA THR A 3 -32.40 -28.87 5.50
C THR A 3 -30.89 -28.61 5.59
N ASN A 4 -30.46 -27.38 5.30
CA ASN A 4 -29.15 -26.76 5.60
C ASN A 4 -28.05 -27.72 6.07
N LEU A 5 -27.30 -28.28 5.12
CA LEU A 5 -25.97 -28.81 5.40
C LEU A 5 -25.04 -27.63 5.69
N SER A 6 -24.28 -27.70 6.79
CA SER A 6 -23.31 -26.67 7.15
C SER A 6 -22.17 -26.68 6.13
N ILE A 7 -22.13 -25.65 5.29
CA ILE A 7 -21.01 -25.41 4.37
C ILE A 7 -19.71 -25.32 5.19
N SER A 8 -18.63 -25.93 4.70
CA SER A 8 -17.29 -25.88 5.29
C SER A 8 -16.25 -25.37 4.29
N ILE A 9 -15.42 -24.42 4.71
CA ILE A 9 -14.36 -23.82 3.90
C ILE A 9 -13.00 -24.32 4.41
N GLY A 10 -12.13 -24.76 3.50
CA GLY A 10 -10.70 -24.96 3.75
C GLY A 10 -9.90 -23.71 3.37
N VAL A 11 -8.90 -23.34 4.17
CA VAL A 11 -7.93 -22.29 3.83
C VAL A 11 -6.51 -22.84 3.93
N LEU A 12 -5.69 -22.57 2.91
CA LEU A 12 -4.30 -23.02 2.86
C LEU A 12 -3.38 -21.91 2.32
N THR A 13 -2.14 -21.89 2.82
CA THR A 13 -1.06 -21.09 2.25
C THR A 13 -0.07 -22.00 1.54
N SER A 14 0.29 -21.68 0.30
CA SER A 14 1.17 -22.50 -0.54
C SER A 14 2.18 -21.63 -1.29
N GLY A 15 3.36 -22.19 -1.55
CA GLY A 15 4.46 -21.47 -2.20
C GLY A 15 5.37 -20.79 -1.18
N GLY A 16 6.13 -19.80 -1.64
CA GLY A 16 6.94 -18.97 -0.75
C GLY A 16 6.05 -18.10 0.13
N ASP A 17 6.38 -17.97 1.40
CA ASP A 17 5.63 -17.11 2.32
C ASP A 17 5.81 -15.62 1.95
N ALA A 18 4.80 -14.85 2.32
CA ALA A 18 4.75 -13.41 2.14
C ALA A 18 4.03 -12.75 3.32
N GLN A 19 4.50 -11.59 3.74
CA GLN A 19 3.98 -10.87 4.89
C GLN A 19 2.55 -10.38 4.57
N GLY A 20 1.60 -10.65 5.47
CA GLY A 20 0.18 -10.37 5.24
C GLY A 20 -0.67 -11.62 4.96
N MET A 21 -0.06 -12.78 4.68
CA MET A 21 -0.80 -14.05 4.58
C MET A 21 -1.62 -14.35 5.85
N ASN A 22 -1.08 -14.05 7.04
CA ASN A 22 -1.82 -14.18 8.29
C ASN A 22 -3.07 -13.27 8.37
N ALA A 23 -3.01 -12.07 7.78
CA ALA A 23 -4.16 -11.19 7.71
C ALA A 23 -5.25 -11.73 6.77
N ALA A 24 -4.84 -12.31 5.64
CA ALA A 24 -5.76 -13.00 4.73
C ALA A 24 -6.41 -14.23 5.40
N VAL A 25 -5.61 -15.11 6.02
CA VAL A 25 -6.12 -16.29 6.77
C VAL A 25 -7.10 -15.85 7.86
N ARG A 26 -6.74 -14.84 8.66
CA ARG A 26 -7.63 -14.28 9.70
C ARG A 26 -8.95 -13.80 9.10
N ALA A 27 -8.90 -13.07 7.98
CA ALA A 27 -10.09 -12.52 7.36
C ALA A 27 -11.01 -13.60 6.81
N VAL A 28 -10.45 -14.64 6.17
CA VAL A 28 -11.20 -15.81 5.69
C VAL A 28 -11.93 -16.48 6.86
N VAL A 29 -11.20 -16.76 7.94
CA VAL A 29 -11.76 -17.42 9.13
C VAL A 29 -12.86 -16.58 9.76
N ARG A 30 -12.61 -15.29 10.03
CA ARG A 30 -13.60 -14.42 10.66
C ARG A 30 -14.83 -14.17 9.78
N ALA A 31 -14.64 -14.00 8.47
CA ALA A 31 -15.75 -13.82 7.54
C ALA A 31 -16.62 -15.07 7.43
N ALA A 32 -16.03 -16.27 7.39
CA ALA A 32 -16.76 -17.54 7.35
C ALA A 32 -17.57 -17.75 8.64
N LEU A 33 -16.92 -17.60 9.81
CA LEU A 33 -17.58 -17.77 11.10
C LEU A 33 -18.68 -16.72 11.33
N HIS A 34 -18.49 -15.48 10.88
CA HIS A 34 -19.53 -14.45 10.94
C HIS A 34 -20.76 -14.81 10.08
N ARG A 35 -20.60 -15.61 9.02
CA ARG A 35 -21.72 -16.15 8.25
C ARG A 35 -22.30 -17.44 8.82
N GLY A 36 -21.69 -18.00 9.87
CA GLY A 36 -22.08 -19.28 10.47
C GLY A 36 -21.60 -20.49 9.66
N VAL A 37 -20.50 -20.32 8.93
CA VAL A 37 -19.89 -21.34 8.05
C VAL A 37 -18.66 -21.90 8.75
N GLY A 38 -18.52 -23.23 8.76
CA GLY A 38 -17.36 -23.90 9.34
C GLY A 38 -16.10 -23.59 8.53
N VAL A 39 -14.95 -23.48 9.20
CA VAL A 39 -13.69 -23.17 8.52
C VAL A 39 -12.54 -24.00 9.09
N HIS A 40 -11.71 -24.53 8.19
CA HIS A 40 -10.59 -25.41 8.51
C HIS A 40 -9.29 -24.84 7.94
N ALA A 41 -8.25 -24.78 8.77
CA ALA A 41 -6.89 -24.57 8.31
C ALA A 41 -6.30 -25.87 7.78
N ILE A 42 -5.69 -25.79 6.60
CA ILE A 42 -4.89 -26.87 6.04
C ILE A 42 -3.42 -26.48 6.26
N LEU A 43 -2.77 -27.21 7.15
CA LEU A 43 -1.41 -26.93 7.57
C LEU A 43 -0.40 -27.33 6.49
N GLU A 44 0.72 -26.61 6.38
CA GLU A 44 1.80 -26.92 5.42
C GLU A 44 1.36 -26.96 3.94
N GLY A 45 0.29 -26.24 3.61
CA GLY A 45 -0.22 -26.11 2.24
C GLY A 45 -0.71 -27.44 1.66
N TYR A 46 -0.36 -27.72 0.40
CA TYR A 46 -0.77 -28.95 -0.27
C TYR A 46 -0.25 -30.21 0.44
N GLN A 47 0.87 -30.13 1.16
CA GLN A 47 1.41 -31.28 1.87
C GLN A 47 0.46 -31.74 2.97
N GLY A 48 0.00 -30.84 3.84
CA GLY A 48 -0.96 -31.25 4.87
C GLY A 48 -2.34 -31.60 4.32
N MET A 49 -2.69 -31.10 3.14
CA MET A 49 -3.90 -31.54 2.44
C MET A 49 -3.82 -33.03 2.05
N VAL A 50 -2.64 -33.48 1.57
CA VAL A 50 -2.37 -34.89 1.25
C VAL A 50 -2.21 -35.74 2.51
N ASP A 51 -1.54 -35.22 3.55
CA ASP A 51 -1.31 -35.95 4.80
C ASP A 51 -2.62 -36.20 5.58
N GLY A 52 -3.53 -35.22 5.58
CA GLY A 52 -4.82 -35.30 6.28
C GLY A 52 -4.69 -35.34 7.81
N GLY A 53 -5.73 -35.85 8.48
CA GLY A 53 -5.77 -35.98 9.94
C GLY A 53 -5.58 -34.63 10.65
N ASP A 54 -4.65 -34.57 11.61
CA ASP A 54 -4.35 -33.35 12.40
C ASP A 54 -3.81 -32.19 11.56
N ARG A 55 -3.47 -32.41 10.29
CA ARG A 55 -3.08 -31.36 9.35
C ARG A 55 -4.27 -30.56 8.80
N ILE A 56 -5.51 -31.04 8.98
CA ILE A 56 -6.73 -30.30 8.64
C ILE A 56 -7.48 -29.99 9.93
N ARG A 57 -7.33 -28.76 10.42
CA ARG A 57 -7.82 -28.36 11.75
C ARG A 57 -8.97 -27.36 11.65
N SER A 58 -10.11 -27.66 12.28
CA SER A 58 -11.19 -26.69 12.45
C SER A 58 -10.71 -25.49 13.27
N LEU A 59 -11.06 -24.29 12.83
CA LEU A 59 -10.69 -23.04 13.50
C LEU A 59 -11.90 -22.36 14.14
N SER A 60 -11.67 -21.80 15.31
CA SER A 60 -12.56 -20.91 16.03
C SER A 60 -12.18 -19.43 15.80
N TRP A 61 -13.00 -18.52 16.31
CA TRP A 61 -12.77 -17.07 16.20
C TRP A 61 -11.44 -16.64 16.83
N ASP A 62 -11.06 -17.28 17.93
CA ASP A 62 -9.89 -16.93 18.74
C ASP A 62 -8.59 -17.56 18.22
N ASP A 63 -8.66 -18.64 17.43
CA ASP A 63 -7.47 -19.27 16.83
C ASP A 63 -6.71 -18.32 15.88
N VAL A 64 -7.42 -17.34 15.31
CA VAL A 64 -6.85 -16.27 14.48
C VAL A 64 -6.80 -14.91 15.19
N GLY A 65 -6.92 -14.91 16.52
CA GLY A 65 -6.70 -13.75 17.37
C GLY A 65 -5.23 -13.32 17.35
N SER A 66 -4.98 -12.01 17.31
CA SER A 66 -3.64 -11.43 17.47
C SER A 66 -2.55 -11.93 16.48
N ILE A 67 -2.92 -12.35 15.26
CA ILE A 67 -1.95 -12.79 14.24
C ILE A 67 -1.64 -11.74 13.16
N LEU A 68 -2.32 -10.58 13.16
CA LEU A 68 -2.16 -9.53 12.13
C LEU A 68 -0.74 -8.98 12.02
N HIS A 69 0.00 -8.93 13.12
CA HIS A 69 1.38 -8.43 13.17
C HIS A 69 2.43 -9.51 12.89
N ARG A 70 2.04 -10.78 12.80
CA ARG A 70 2.99 -11.88 12.60
C ARG A 70 3.38 -11.97 11.12
N GLY A 71 4.68 -12.01 10.85
CA GLY A 71 5.21 -12.35 9.54
C GLY A 71 4.97 -13.82 9.15
N GLY A 72 5.26 -14.17 7.90
CA GLY A 72 5.07 -15.51 7.35
C GLY A 72 3.61 -15.98 7.38
N THR A 73 3.42 -17.28 7.58
CA THR A 73 2.09 -17.92 7.72
C THR A 73 2.03 -18.80 8.97
N ILE A 74 1.01 -18.62 9.81
CA ILE A 74 0.78 -19.43 11.02
C ILE A 74 0.30 -20.84 10.71
N ILE A 75 -0.18 -21.09 9.49
CA ILE A 75 -0.62 -22.41 9.03
C ILE A 75 0.47 -23.11 8.20
N GLY A 76 1.67 -22.53 8.08
CA GLY A 76 2.79 -23.16 7.39
C GLY A 76 2.62 -23.25 5.87
N THR A 77 3.69 -23.61 5.18
CA THR A 77 3.70 -23.85 3.74
C THR A 77 4.84 -24.78 3.40
N ALA A 78 4.55 -25.86 2.67
CA ALA A 78 5.54 -26.84 2.24
C ALA A 78 5.40 -27.16 0.75
N ARG A 79 6.52 -27.52 0.11
CA ARG A 79 6.50 -28.10 -1.23
C ARG A 79 5.89 -29.51 -1.13
N CYS A 80 4.96 -29.82 -2.03
CA CYS A 80 4.33 -31.14 -2.07
C CYS A 80 4.55 -31.81 -3.44
N PRO A 81 5.57 -32.68 -3.57
CA PRO A 81 5.76 -33.49 -4.77
C PRO A 81 4.59 -34.45 -5.02
N ALA A 82 4.03 -35.05 -3.96
CA ALA A 82 2.93 -36.01 -4.07
C ALA A 82 1.69 -35.41 -4.76
N PHE A 83 1.38 -34.13 -4.53
CA PHE A 83 0.23 -33.46 -5.15
C PHE A 83 0.37 -33.25 -6.67
N ARG A 84 1.59 -33.37 -7.22
CA ARG A 84 1.81 -33.40 -8.67
C ARG A 84 1.31 -34.70 -9.29
N GLU A 85 1.30 -35.77 -8.52
CA GLU A 85 0.77 -37.06 -8.93
C GLU A 85 -0.73 -37.16 -8.64
N ARG A 86 -1.45 -37.87 -9.51
CA ARG A 86 -2.91 -38.05 -9.37
C ARG A 86 -3.28 -38.77 -8.07
N ASP A 87 -2.48 -39.74 -7.63
CA ASP A 87 -2.70 -40.47 -6.37
C ASP A 87 -2.64 -39.53 -5.14
N GLY A 88 -1.74 -38.55 -5.16
CA GLY A 88 -1.68 -37.54 -4.10
C GLY A 88 -2.93 -36.65 -4.10
N ARG A 89 -3.41 -36.23 -5.27
CA ARG A 89 -4.66 -35.49 -5.41
C ARG A 89 -5.88 -36.30 -4.98
N LEU A 90 -5.93 -37.59 -5.31
CA LEU A 90 -6.97 -38.52 -4.87
C LEU A 90 -7.00 -38.62 -3.34
N THR A 91 -5.83 -38.75 -2.71
CA THR A 91 -5.70 -38.77 -1.24
C THR A 91 -6.17 -37.46 -0.62
N ALA A 92 -5.77 -36.32 -1.20
CA ALA A 92 -6.18 -35.00 -0.74
C ALA A 92 -7.70 -34.79 -0.84
N ALA A 93 -8.34 -35.22 -1.94
CA ALA A 93 -9.78 -35.14 -2.12
C ALA A 93 -10.52 -35.93 -1.03
N ARG A 94 -10.06 -37.17 -0.75
CA ARG A 94 -10.60 -37.99 0.34
C ARG A 94 -10.50 -37.28 1.69
N ASN A 95 -9.35 -36.70 2.01
CA ASN A 95 -9.13 -36.02 3.28
C ASN A 95 -10.02 -34.77 3.42
N LEU A 96 -10.19 -33.96 2.36
CA LEU A 96 -11.10 -32.81 2.39
C LEU A 96 -12.55 -33.24 2.65
N LEU A 97 -13.02 -34.30 2.00
CA LEU A 97 -14.37 -34.83 2.15
C LEU A 97 -14.65 -35.39 3.55
N GLN A 98 -13.64 -35.96 4.23
CA GLN A 98 -13.76 -36.39 5.63
C GLN A 98 -14.11 -35.22 6.58
N HIS A 99 -13.76 -33.99 6.20
CA HIS A 99 -14.11 -32.76 6.92
C HIS A 99 -15.28 -32.00 6.28
N GLY A 100 -15.94 -32.57 5.27
CA GLY A 100 -17.03 -31.94 4.51
C GLY A 100 -16.61 -30.69 3.74
N ILE A 101 -15.32 -30.58 3.38
CA ILE A 101 -14.77 -29.41 2.68
C ILE A 101 -14.92 -29.60 1.17
N ASP A 102 -15.67 -28.69 0.55
CA ASP A 102 -15.85 -28.56 -0.91
C ASP A 102 -15.56 -27.15 -1.42
N ARG A 103 -15.11 -26.26 -0.53
CA ARG A 103 -14.77 -24.87 -0.82
C ARG A 103 -13.37 -24.57 -0.32
N LEU A 104 -12.50 -24.06 -1.18
CA LEU A 104 -11.08 -23.85 -0.88
C LEU A 104 -10.64 -22.42 -1.16
N VAL A 105 -10.09 -21.75 -0.15
CA VAL A 105 -9.31 -20.52 -0.35
C VAL A 105 -7.84 -20.89 -0.43
N VAL A 106 -7.22 -20.59 -1.56
CA VAL A 106 -5.78 -20.86 -1.81
C VAL A 106 -5.03 -19.54 -1.82
N ILE A 107 -4.12 -19.35 -0.86
CA ILE A 107 -3.27 -18.17 -0.74
C ILE A 107 -1.86 -18.55 -1.20
N GLY A 108 -1.40 -18.01 -2.33
CA GLY A 108 -0.08 -18.35 -2.86
C GLY A 108 0.25 -17.68 -4.19
N GLY A 109 1.35 -18.09 -4.81
CA GLY A 109 1.76 -17.61 -6.13
C GLY A 109 1.03 -18.30 -7.28
N ASP A 110 1.39 -17.91 -8.51
CA ASP A 110 0.88 -18.42 -9.79
C ASP A 110 0.86 -19.96 -9.87
N GLY A 111 1.96 -20.62 -9.45
CA GLY A 111 2.06 -22.09 -9.46
C GLY A 111 1.07 -22.76 -8.50
N SER A 112 0.81 -22.17 -7.34
CA SER A 112 -0.15 -22.71 -6.37
C SER A 112 -1.58 -22.57 -6.88
N LEU A 113 -1.91 -21.45 -7.52
CA LEU A 113 -3.23 -21.19 -8.11
C LEU A 113 -3.49 -22.11 -9.33
N THR A 114 -2.46 -22.36 -10.15
CA THR A 114 -2.53 -23.33 -11.25
C THR A 114 -2.85 -24.74 -10.74
N GLY A 115 -2.15 -25.19 -9.68
CA GLY A 115 -2.40 -26.49 -9.06
C GLY A 115 -3.81 -26.62 -8.48
N ALA A 116 -4.35 -25.53 -7.91
CA ALA A 116 -5.72 -25.51 -7.39
C ALA A 116 -6.76 -25.69 -8.50
N ASN A 117 -6.57 -25.03 -9.63
CA ASN A 117 -7.49 -25.14 -10.76
C ASN A 117 -7.46 -26.55 -11.40
N LEU A 118 -6.27 -27.14 -11.57
CA LEU A 118 -6.15 -28.53 -12.03
C LEU A 118 -6.90 -29.48 -11.08
N PHE A 119 -6.72 -29.31 -9.77
CA PHE A 119 -7.39 -30.14 -8.78
C PHE A 119 -8.92 -30.02 -8.83
N ARG A 120 -9.44 -28.80 -9.03
CA ARG A 120 -10.87 -28.56 -9.27
C ARG A 120 -11.37 -29.27 -10.53
N GLN A 121 -10.66 -29.18 -11.64
CA GLN A 121 -11.07 -29.80 -12.91
C GLN A 121 -11.11 -31.33 -12.81
N GLU A 122 -10.19 -31.92 -12.07
CA GLU A 122 -10.15 -33.37 -11.85
C GLU A 122 -11.17 -33.86 -10.80
N TRP A 123 -11.76 -32.96 -10.00
CA TRP A 123 -12.59 -33.30 -8.83
C TRP A 123 -13.68 -34.34 -9.12
N PRO A 124 -14.53 -34.21 -10.16
CA PRO A 124 -15.58 -35.21 -10.43
C PRO A 124 -15.01 -36.60 -10.74
N SER A 125 -13.87 -36.65 -11.42
CA SER A 125 -13.19 -37.91 -11.74
C SER A 125 -12.56 -38.55 -10.49
N LEU A 126 -12.01 -37.73 -9.58
CA LEU A 126 -11.47 -38.21 -8.30
C LEU A 126 -12.59 -38.77 -7.41
N LEU A 127 -13.75 -38.11 -7.36
CA LEU A 127 -14.91 -38.62 -6.61
C LEU A 127 -15.39 -39.98 -7.12
N ALA A 128 -15.54 -40.13 -8.44
CA ALA A 128 -15.97 -41.39 -9.04
C ALA A 128 -15.01 -42.54 -8.67
N GLU A 129 -13.71 -42.26 -8.68
CA GLU A 129 -12.67 -43.20 -8.32
C GLU A 129 -12.69 -43.55 -6.83
N LEU A 130 -12.86 -42.56 -5.93
CA LEU A 130 -12.98 -42.79 -4.48
C LEU A 130 -14.22 -43.64 -4.14
N VAL A 131 -15.35 -43.40 -4.81
CA VAL A 131 -16.56 -44.22 -4.66
C VAL A 131 -16.31 -45.66 -5.13
N GLN A 132 -15.67 -45.83 -6.30
CA GLN A 132 -15.38 -47.15 -6.84
C GLN A 132 -14.44 -47.95 -5.93
N ARG A 133 -13.47 -47.29 -5.31
CA ARG A 133 -12.54 -47.89 -4.33
C ARG A 133 -13.20 -48.16 -2.96
N GLY A 134 -14.38 -47.58 -2.70
CA GLY A 134 -15.08 -47.69 -1.42
C GLY A 134 -14.50 -46.79 -0.32
N ASP A 135 -13.68 -45.79 -0.69
CA ASP A 135 -13.07 -44.84 0.25
C ASP A 135 -14.08 -43.80 0.77
N ILE A 136 -15.13 -43.50 -0.01
CA ILE A 136 -16.26 -42.64 0.35
C ILE A 136 -17.57 -43.27 -0.12
N ASP A 137 -18.68 -42.90 0.51
CA ASP A 137 -20.01 -43.34 0.07
C ASP A 137 -20.59 -42.45 -1.06
N GLN A 138 -21.56 -43.00 -1.80
CA GLN A 138 -22.22 -42.28 -2.90
C GLN A 138 -22.91 -41.00 -2.42
N ILE A 139 -23.39 -40.98 -1.16
CA ILE A 139 -24.08 -39.83 -0.58
C ILE A 139 -23.10 -38.67 -0.37
N THR A 140 -21.89 -38.92 0.14
CA THR A 140 -20.86 -37.89 0.30
C THR A 140 -20.43 -37.32 -1.05
N ALA A 141 -20.23 -38.18 -2.05
CA ALA A 141 -19.91 -37.73 -3.41
C ALA A 141 -21.03 -36.84 -4.00
N GLN A 142 -22.30 -37.19 -3.78
CA GLN A 142 -23.45 -36.38 -4.23
C GLN A 142 -23.62 -35.08 -3.46
N ARG A 143 -23.16 -35.00 -2.20
CA ARG A 143 -23.20 -33.77 -1.40
C ARG A 143 -22.14 -32.77 -1.81
N HIS A 144 -21.03 -33.23 -2.37
CA HIS A 144 -19.88 -32.41 -2.74
C HIS A 144 -19.48 -32.62 -4.22
N PRO A 145 -20.41 -32.41 -5.17
CA PRO A 145 -20.20 -32.80 -6.57
C PRO A 145 -19.07 -32.01 -7.27
N ALA A 146 -18.77 -30.82 -6.77
CA ALA A 146 -17.76 -29.93 -7.32
C ALA A 146 -16.94 -29.27 -6.20
N LEU A 147 -15.68 -28.97 -6.51
CA LEU A 147 -14.80 -28.16 -5.68
C LEU A 147 -14.87 -26.70 -6.14
N MET A 148 -15.34 -25.80 -5.28
CA MET A 148 -15.24 -24.37 -5.53
C MET A 148 -13.94 -23.84 -4.97
N ILE A 149 -13.20 -23.06 -5.77
CA ILE A 149 -11.92 -22.49 -5.36
C ILE A 149 -11.92 -20.98 -5.55
N THR A 150 -11.20 -20.28 -4.70
CA THR A 150 -10.88 -18.86 -4.87
C THR A 150 -9.41 -18.63 -4.55
N GLY A 151 -8.74 -17.89 -5.42
CA GLY A 151 -7.32 -17.59 -5.32
C GLY A 151 -7.05 -16.24 -4.67
N LEU A 152 -6.08 -16.19 -3.76
CA LEU A 152 -5.47 -14.97 -3.23
C LEU A 152 -3.97 -15.00 -3.55
N VAL A 153 -3.43 -13.89 -4.02
CA VAL A 153 -2.05 -13.84 -4.50
C VAL A 153 -1.09 -13.47 -3.37
N GLY A 154 -0.46 -14.49 -2.79
CA GLY A 154 0.60 -14.36 -1.80
C GLY A 154 1.98 -14.42 -2.44
N SER A 155 2.59 -13.25 -2.70
CA SER A 155 3.90 -13.13 -3.34
C SER A 155 4.52 -11.78 -3.00
N ILE A 156 5.83 -11.74 -2.74
CA ILE A 156 6.56 -10.47 -2.60
C ILE A 156 6.93 -9.86 -3.96
N ASP A 157 6.94 -10.66 -5.02
CA ASP A 157 7.53 -10.31 -6.32
C ASP A 157 6.66 -9.27 -7.09
N ASN A 158 5.38 -9.13 -6.71
CA ASN A 158 4.35 -8.36 -7.41
C ASN A 158 4.25 -8.69 -8.91
N ASP A 159 4.34 -9.99 -9.21
CA ASP A 159 4.49 -10.49 -10.57
C ASP A 159 3.19 -10.97 -11.22
N MET A 160 2.07 -11.01 -10.47
CA MET A 160 0.79 -11.54 -10.93
C MET A 160 -0.08 -10.48 -11.62
N VAL A 161 -0.44 -10.75 -12.87
CA VAL A 161 -1.38 -9.91 -13.63
C VAL A 161 -2.80 -10.04 -13.04
N GLY A 162 -3.53 -8.93 -13.00
CA GLY A 162 -4.91 -8.87 -12.51
C GLY A 162 -5.05 -8.24 -11.12
N THR A 163 -3.95 -8.01 -10.41
CA THR A 163 -3.89 -7.22 -9.18
C THR A 163 -2.79 -6.16 -9.28
N ASP A 164 -3.00 -4.97 -8.70
CA ASP A 164 -2.01 -3.89 -8.68
C ASP A 164 -0.91 -4.15 -7.64
N MET A 165 -1.23 -4.88 -6.58
CA MET A 165 -0.32 -5.28 -5.51
C MET A 165 -0.63 -6.70 -5.05
N THR A 166 0.39 -7.55 -4.93
CA THR A 166 0.29 -8.88 -4.30
C THR A 166 0.53 -8.79 -2.79
N ILE A 167 -0.01 -9.76 -2.03
CA ILE A 167 0.15 -9.80 -0.57
C ILE A 167 1.63 -9.99 -0.23
N GLY A 168 2.21 -9.00 0.44
CA GLY A 168 3.60 -8.97 0.92
C GLY A 168 4.56 -8.14 0.09
N ALA A 169 4.16 -7.68 -1.10
CA ALA A 169 5.02 -6.85 -1.94
C ALA A 169 5.36 -5.50 -1.30
N ASP A 170 4.39 -4.86 -0.65
CA ASP A 170 4.61 -3.59 0.05
C ASP A 170 5.53 -3.77 1.26
N THR A 171 5.33 -4.81 2.06
CA THR A 171 6.20 -5.14 3.19
C THR A 171 7.63 -5.47 2.72
N ALA A 172 7.79 -6.22 1.63
CA ALA A 172 9.11 -6.51 1.07
C ALA A 172 9.81 -5.21 0.65
N LEU A 173 9.08 -4.29 0.02
CA LEU A 173 9.58 -2.97 -0.35
C LEU A 173 10.03 -2.16 0.89
N HIS A 174 9.29 -2.22 2.01
CA HIS A 174 9.73 -1.66 3.29
C HIS A 174 11.09 -2.23 3.74
N ARG A 175 11.28 -3.56 3.69
CA ARG A 175 12.54 -4.19 4.08
C ARG A 175 13.71 -3.73 3.19
N ILE A 176 13.48 -3.61 1.89
CA ILE A 176 14.51 -3.19 0.93
C ILE A 176 14.90 -1.73 1.17
N VAL A 177 13.92 -0.83 1.31
CA VAL A 177 14.19 0.59 1.53
C VAL A 177 14.85 0.83 2.88
N GLU A 178 14.48 0.12 3.94
CA GLU A 178 15.17 0.19 5.23
C GLU A 178 16.65 -0.22 5.11
N ALA A 179 16.95 -1.26 4.32
CA ALA A 179 18.32 -1.67 4.07
C ALA A 179 19.09 -0.64 3.22
N ILE A 180 18.47 -0.07 2.19
CA ILE A 180 19.07 0.99 1.38
C ILE A 180 19.35 2.24 2.22
N ASP A 181 18.41 2.67 3.06
CA ASP A 181 18.59 3.82 3.96
C ASP A 181 19.76 3.57 4.95
N ALA A 182 19.84 2.36 5.51
CA ALA A 182 20.95 1.97 6.38
C ALA A 182 22.30 1.97 5.64
N ILE A 183 22.34 1.46 4.41
CA ILE A 183 23.54 1.44 3.56
C ILE A 183 23.96 2.86 3.17
N SER A 184 23.02 3.73 2.80
CA SER A 184 23.32 5.11 2.39
C SER A 184 24.05 5.88 3.50
N SER A 185 23.69 5.65 4.77
CA SER A 185 24.38 6.29 5.91
C SER A 185 25.89 5.98 5.97
N THR A 186 26.29 4.72 5.73
CA THR A 186 27.70 4.31 5.70
C THR A 186 28.36 4.65 4.37
N ALA A 187 27.61 4.59 3.27
CA ALA A 187 28.09 4.94 1.94
C ALA A 187 28.49 6.42 1.86
N ALA A 188 27.64 7.33 2.35
CA ALA A 188 27.90 8.77 2.37
C ALA A 188 29.08 9.16 3.26
N SER A 189 29.34 8.39 4.32
CA SER A 189 30.46 8.58 5.26
C SER A 189 31.81 8.25 4.61
N HIS A 190 31.86 7.21 3.77
CA HIS A 190 33.10 6.74 3.13
C HIS A 190 33.19 7.06 1.64
N GLN A 191 32.21 7.79 1.08
CA GLN A 191 32.07 8.07 -0.35
C GLN A 191 32.07 6.80 -1.23
N ARG A 192 31.49 5.71 -0.73
CA ARG A 192 31.51 4.38 -1.35
C ARG A 192 30.38 4.16 -2.33
N THR A 193 30.55 3.12 -3.14
CA THR A 193 29.53 2.62 -4.05
C THR A 193 29.02 1.28 -3.57
N PHE A 194 27.70 1.10 -3.57
CA PHE A 194 27.04 -0.14 -3.16
C PHE A 194 26.21 -0.70 -4.31
N VAL A 195 26.35 -2.00 -4.51
CA VAL A 195 25.49 -2.80 -5.39
C VAL A 195 24.55 -3.59 -4.48
N VAL A 196 23.26 -3.33 -4.57
CA VAL A 196 22.23 -3.96 -3.72
C VAL A 196 21.41 -4.92 -4.57
N GLU A 197 21.47 -6.21 -4.23
CA GLU A 197 20.70 -7.26 -4.91
C GLU A 197 19.35 -7.49 -4.22
N VAL A 198 18.28 -7.42 -5.02
CA VAL A 198 16.88 -7.41 -4.58
C VAL A 198 16.13 -8.57 -5.20
N MET A 199 15.24 -9.21 -4.42
CA MET A 199 14.41 -10.32 -4.90
C MET A 199 13.32 -9.83 -5.87
N GLY A 200 12.69 -10.75 -6.58
CA GLY A 200 11.60 -10.44 -7.53
C GLY A 200 11.39 -11.50 -8.61
N ARG A 201 12.15 -12.60 -8.57
CA ARG A 201 12.23 -13.69 -9.53
C ARG A 201 12.53 -13.18 -10.94
N HIS A 202 11.49 -13.07 -11.76
CA HIS A 202 11.55 -12.55 -13.13
C HIS A 202 10.81 -11.21 -13.24
N CYS A 203 10.65 -10.50 -12.12
CA CYS A 203 10.01 -9.21 -12.02
C CYS A 203 10.94 -8.17 -11.39
N GLY A 204 11.07 -7.04 -12.06
CA GLY A 204 11.83 -5.88 -11.60
C GLY A 204 11.04 -4.94 -10.70
N TYR A 205 9.81 -5.27 -10.28
CA TYR A 205 8.95 -4.38 -9.47
C TYR A 205 9.63 -3.90 -8.20
N LEU A 206 10.12 -4.83 -7.37
CA LEU A 206 10.81 -4.51 -6.12
C LEU A 206 12.08 -3.69 -6.38
N ALA A 207 12.88 -4.06 -7.39
CA ALA A 207 14.10 -3.34 -7.74
C ALA A 207 13.82 -1.91 -8.22
N LEU A 208 12.84 -1.71 -9.12
CA LEU A 208 12.48 -0.39 -9.63
C LEU A 208 11.89 0.51 -8.54
N MET A 209 10.90 0.00 -7.79
CA MET A 209 10.24 0.81 -6.77
C MET A 209 11.18 1.13 -5.60
N SER A 210 12.07 0.20 -5.22
CA SER A 210 13.09 0.47 -4.21
C SER A 210 14.18 1.41 -4.71
N ALA A 211 14.54 1.37 -5.99
CA ALA A 211 15.45 2.35 -6.58
C ALA A 211 14.86 3.77 -6.54
N ILE A 212 13.56 3.91 -6.85
CA ILE A 212 12.87 5.21 -6.77
C ILE A 212 12.75 5.69 -5.32
N ALA A 213 12.28 4.83 -4.42
CA ALA A 213 12.07 5.16 -3.01
C ALA A 213 13.39 5.38 -2.25
N GLY A 214 14.41 4.59 -2.55
CA GLY A 214 15.75 4.68 -1.97
C GLY A 214 16.63 5.77 -2.59
N GLY A 215 16.20 6.35 -3.71
CA GLY A 215 16.98 7.36 -4.43
C GLY A 215 18.23 6.80 -5.10
N ALA A 216 18.19 5.55 -5.57
CA ALA A 216 19.29 4.90 -6.26
C ALA A 216 19.63 5.59 -7.58
N ASP A 217 20.85 5.34 -8.04
CA ASP A 217 21.46 6.02 -9.19
C ASP A 217 21.36 5.21 -10.48
N TYR A 218 21.22 3.90 -10.34
CA TYR A 218 21.05 2.98 -11.45
C TYR A 218 20.24 1.77 -11.01
N VAL A 219 19.43 1.24 -11.92
CA VAL A 219 18.63 0.04 -11.67
C VAL A 219 18.72 -0.91 -12.85
N LEU A 220 18.89 -2.20 -12.56
CA LEU A 220 18.89 -3.28 -13.54
C LEU A 220 17.68 -4.17 -13.31
N ILE A 221 16.80 -4.27 -14.31
CA ILE A 221 15.54 -5.04 -14.25
C ILE A 221 15.40 -5.95 -15.48
N PRO A 222 14.77 -7.14 -15.35
CA PRO A 222 14.56 -8.06 -16.47
C PRO A 222 13.64 -7.50 -17.57
N GLU A 223 12.70 -6.63 -17.23
CA GLU A 223 11.73 -6.11 -18.21
C GLU A 223 12.33 -5.07 -19.16
N SER A 224 13.46 -4.45 -18.80
CA SER A 224 14.19 -3.51 -19.65
C SER A 224 15.69 -3.75 -19.48
N PRO A 225 16.25 -4.78 -20.15
CA PRO A 225 17.68 -4.99 -20.21
C PRO A 225 18.42 -3.73 -20.65
N PRO A 226 19.62 -3.48 -20.12
CA PRO A 226 20.38 -2.29 -20.47
C PRO A 226 20.99 -2.44 -21.88
N PRO A 227 21.51 -1.35 -22.49
CA PRO A 227 22.15 -1.43 -23.81
C PRO A 227 23.47 -2.21 -23.78
N ASP A 228 24.04 -2.49 -24.95
CA ASP A 228 25.23 -3.33 -25.09
C ASP A 228 26.46 -2.68 -24.40
N ASP A 229 26.49 -1.34 -24.36
CA ASP A 229 27.46 -0.48 -23.68
C ASP A 229 27.01 -0.07 -22.27
N TRP A 230 26.17 -0.87 -21.61
CA TRP A 230 25.64 -0.53 -20.27
C TRP A 230 26.71 -0.27 -19.23
N GLN A 231 27.88 -0.91 -19.37
CA GLN A 231 29.00 -0.74 -18.45
C GLN A 231 29.55 0.69 -18.54
N GLU A 232 29.76 1.18 -19.76
CA GLU A 232 30.17 2.55 -20.06
C GLU A 232 29.09 3.54 -19.59
N GLU A 233 27.84 3.31 -19.96
CA GLU A 233 26.71 4.18 -19.62
C GLU A 233 26.55 4.33 -18.11
N MET A 234 26.57 3.20 -17.38
CA MET A 234 26.47 3.19 -15.93
C MET A 234 27.63 3.98 -15.31
N CYS A 235 28.87 3.72 -15.74
CA CYS A 235 30.04 4.42 -15.22
C CYS A 235 29.98 5.94 -15.49
N GLU A 236 29.52 6.37 -16.66
CA GLU A 236 29.38 7.78 -17.00
C GLU A 236 28.28 8.47 -16.17
N ARG A 237 27.13 7.83 -16.01
CA ARG A 237 26.05 8.34 -15.15
C ARG A 237 26.51 8.49 -13.71
N LEU A 238 27.21 7.50 -13.17
CA LEU A 238 27.71 7.55 -11.80
C LEU A 238 28.75 8.68 -11.64
N ARG A 239 29.69 8.81 -12.58
CA ARG A 239 30.69 9.89 -12.59
C ARG A 239 30.04 11.27 -12.63
N SER A 240 29.02 11.44 -13.48
CA SER A 240 28.29 12.70 -13.61
C SER A 240 27.53 13.07 -12.34
N GLY A 241 26.91 12.09 -11.67
CA GLY A 241 26.25 12.31 -10.38
C GLY A 241 27.22 12.76 -9.29
N ARG A 242 28.41 12.14 -9.20
CA ARG A 242 29.46 12.57 -8.27
C ARG A 242 29.95 14.00 -8.59
N ALA A 243 30.15 14.31 -9.86
CA ALA A 243 30.52 15.67 -10.29
C ALA A 243 29.45 16.72 -9.94
N ALA A 244 28.17 16.32 -9.89
CA ALA A 244 27.05 17.15 -9.48
C ALA A 244 26.87 17.25 -7.96
N GLY A 245 27.77 16.67 -7.15
CA GLY A 245 27.79 16.79 -5.69
C GLY A 245 27.37 15.53 -4.92
N ARG A 246 27.04 14.42 -5.59
CA ARG A 246 26.67 13.16 -4.92
C ARG A 246 27.87 12.55 -4.19
N ARG A 247 27.66 12.12 -2.94
CA ARG A 247 28.74 11.57 -2.07
C ARG A 247 28.88 10.07 -2.19
N ASP A 248 27.77 9.35 -2.26
CA ASP A 248 27.67 7.91 -2.40
C ASP A 248 27.13 7.51 -3.78
N SER A 249 27.11 6.22 -4.08
CA SER A 249 26.39 5.71 -5.25
C SER A 249 25.75 4.38 -4.94
N ILE A 250 24.49 4.20 -5.32
CA ILE A 250 23.72 2.98 -5.09
C ILE A 250 23.20 2.46 -6.43
N VAL A 251 23.58 1.22 -6.75
CA VAL A 251 23.09 0.47 -7.91
C VAL A 251 22.22 -0.66 -7.40
N VAL A 252 20.96 -0.68 -7.83
CA VAL A 252 20.01 -1.74 -7.46
C VAL A 252 19.94 -2.77 -8.60
N VAL A 253 20.10 -4.04 -8.26
CA VAL A 253 20.11 -5.16 -9.21
C VAL A 253 19.00 -6.13 -8.84
N ALA A 254 18.03 -6.34 -9.73
CA ALA A 254 17.04 -7.39 -9.56
C ALA A 254 17.71 -8.77 -9.69
N GLU A 255 17.28 -9.76 -8.92
CA GLU A 255 17.82 -11.14 -9.02
C GLU A 255 17.64 -11.76 -10.41
N GLY A 256 16.62 -11.32 -11.16
CA GLY A 256 16.36 -11.73 -12.53
C GLY A 256 17.00 -10.84 -13.60
N ALA A 257 17.86 -9.88 -13.26
CA ALA A 257 18.45 -8.97 -14.24
C ALA A 257 19.25 -9.72 -15.32
N CYS A 258 19.04 -9.33 -16.58
CA CYS A 258 19.72 -9.89 -17.74
C CYS A 258 20.09 -8.82 -18.77
N ASP A 259 21.02 -9.16 -19.67
CA ASP A 259 21.29 -8.40 -20.89
C ASP A 259 20.28 -8.72 -22.00
N LYS A 260 20.43 -8.07 -23.17
CA LYS A 260 19.51 -8.24 -24.30
C LYS A 260 19.60 -9.62 -24.93
N GLU A 261 20.71 -10.32 -24.76
CA GLU A 261 20.92 -11.68 -25.19
C GLU A 261 20.30 -12.70 -24.22
N GLY A 262 19.88 -12.24 -23.03
CA GLY A 262 19.29 -13.05 -21.98
C GLY A 262 20.32 -13.67 -21.04
N GLN A 263 21.58 -13.23 -21.08
CA GLN A 263 22.59 -13.65 -20.11
C GLN A 263 22.36 -12.93 -18.78
N PRO A 264 22.43 -13.62 -17.63
CA PRO A 264 22.25 -13.01 -16.33
C PRO A 264 23.33 -11.95 -16.04
N ILE A 265 22.89 -10.76 -15.59
CA ILE A 265 23.77 -9.71 -15.07
C ILE A 265 23.84 -9.85 -13.55
N THR A 266 24.99 -10.28 -13.03
CA THR A 266 25.15 -10.54 -11.59
C THR A 266 25.63 -9.30 -10.83
N SER A 267 25.31 -9.24 -9.54
CA SER A 267 25.78 -8.16 -8.65
C SER A 267 27.31 -8.09 -8.57
N GLU A 268 28.00 -9.23 -8.65
CA GLU A 268 29.46 -9.29 -8.67
C GLU A 268 30.05 -8.81 -10.01
N GLN A 269 29.41 -9.07 -11.15
CA GLN A 269 29.81 -8.49 -12.43
C GLN A 269 29.71 -6.96 -12.39
N VAL A 270 28.60 -6.41 -11.88
CA VAL A 270 28.41 -4.96 -11.72
C VAL A 270 29.49 -4.38 -10.81
N ARG A 271 29.80 -5.05 -9.69
CA ARG A 271 30.90 -4.64 -8.81
C ARG A 271 32.24 -4.59 -9.54
N GLN A 272 32.59 -5.64 -10.30
CA GLN A 272 33.86 -5.71 -11.02
C GLN A 272 33.98 -4.56 -12.04
N VAL A 273 32.92 -4.29 -12.79
CA VAL A 273 32.85 -3.17 -13.74
C VAL A 273 33.12 -1.84 -13.05
N LEU A 274 32.52 -1.60 -11.88
CA LEU A 274 32.71 -0.37 -11.11
C LEU A 274 34.14 -0.25 -10.54
N GLN A 275 34.72 -1.36 -10.08
CA GLN A 275 36.10 -1.38 -9.58
C GLN A 275 37.11 -1.11 -10.71
N ASP A 276 36.97 -1.77 -11.85
CA ASP A 276 37.93 -1.69 -12.96
C ASP A 276 37.87 -0.35 -13.70
N ARG A 277 36.67 0.19 -13.91
CA ARG A 277 36.48 1.40 -14.75
C ARG A 277 36.44 2.70 -13.97
N LEU A 278 35.98 2.69 -12.72
CA LEU A 278 35.91 3.90 -11.88
C LEU A 278 36.97 3.93 -10.77
N GLY A 279 37.58 2.78 -10.44
CA GLY A 279 38.54 2.70 -9.33
C GLY A 279 37.89 2.91 -7.96
N GLU A 280 36.57 2.73 -7.84
CA GLU A 280 35.81 3.01 -6.62
C GLU A 280 35.77 1.79 -5.66
N ASP A 281 35.83 2.05 -4.34
CA ASP A 281 35.60 1.02 -3.31
C ASP A 281 34.12 0.60 -3.33
N THR A 282 33.86 -0.43 -4.14
CA THR A 282 32.53 -0.95 -4.40
C THR A 282 32.24 -2.19 -3.55
N ARG A 283 31.07 -2.24 -2.92
CA ARG A 283 30.61 -3.36 -2.08
C ARG A 283 29.30 -3.93 -2.61
N VAL A 284 29.14 -5.25 -2.47
CA VAL A 284 27.90 -5.95 -2.81
C VAL A 284 27.14 -6.26 -1.52
N THR A 285 25.84 -6.04 -1.52
CA THR A 285 24.94 -6.46 -0.44
C THR A 285 23.78 -7.23 -1.04
N ILE A 286 23.72 -8.53 -0.74
CA ILE A 286 22.60 -9.40 -1.13
C ILE A 286 21.63 -9.46 0.04
N LEU A 287 20.46 -8.84 -0.10
CA LEU A 287 19.49 -8.75 1.00
C LEU A 287 18.88 -10.13 1.35
N GLY A 288 18.73 -10.99 0.34
CA GLY A 288 18.19 -12.34 0.50
C GLY A 288 16.82 -12.34 1.20
N HIS A 289 16.62 -13.32 2.09
CA HIS A 289 15.31 -13.62 2.69
C HIS A 289 14.83 -12.62 3.74
N VAL A 290 15.62 -11.61 4.11
CA VAL A 290 15.14 -10.50 4.96
C VAL A 290 13.92 -9.84 4.33
N GLN A 291 13.84 -9.85 3.00
CA GLN A 291 12.72 -9.32 2.20
C GLN A 291 11.41 -10.10 2.35
N ARG A 292 11.46 -11.38 2.76
CA ARG A 292 10.29 -12.24 3.04
C ARG A 292 9.88 -12.24 4.52
N GLY A 293 10.76 -11.76 5.40
CA GLY A 293 10.56 -11.74 6.84
C GLY A 293 10.04 -10.42 7.39
N GLY A 294 9.75 -10.42 8.69
CA GLY A 294 9.35 -9.22 9.42
C GLY A 294 7.85 -9.01 9.54
N THR A 295 7.49 -7.97 10.27
CA THR A 295 6.13 -7.57 10.55
C THR A 295 5.47 -6.98 9.28
N PRO A 296 4.25 -7.39 8.91
CA PRO A 296 3.55 -6.83 7.76
C PRO A 296 3.27 -5.32 7.91
N SER A 297 3.42 -4.58 6.82
CA SER A 297 3.05 -3.16 6.72
C SER A 297 1.55 -2.95 6.94
N ALA A 298 1.14 -1.72 7.26
CA ALA A 298 -0.27 -1.41 7.42
C ALA A 298 -1.08 -1.68 6.14
N PHE A 299 -0.49 -1.40 4.96
CA PHE A 299 -1.10 -1.68 3.67
C PHE A 299 -1.35 -3.18 3.50
N ASP A 300 -0.34 -4.03 3.68
CA ASP A 300 -0.48 -5.49 3.50
C ASP A 300 -1.49 -6.09 4.49
N ARG A 301 -1.59 -5.57 5.72
CA ARG A 301 -2.62 -6.01 6.68
C ARG A 301 -4.03 -5.64 6.22
N CYS A 302 -4.24 -4.38 5.85
CA CYS A 302 -5.55 -3.89 5.39
C CYS A 302 -5.96 -4.60 4.11
N MET A 303 -5.11 -4.58 3.09
CA MET A 303 -5.39 -5.16 1.78
C MET A 303 -5.70 -6.66 1.90
N SER A 304 -4.84 -7.43 2.59
CA SER A 304 -5.06 -8.86 2.80
C SER A 304 -6.36 -9.17 3.53
N THR A 305 -6.75 -8.29 4.48
CA THR A 305 -8.02 -8.41 5.19
C THR A 305 -9.21 -8.21 4.25
N LEU A 306 -9.14 -7.22 3.35
CA LEU A 306 -10.20 -6.93 2.39
C LEU A 306 -10.37 -8.08 1.37
N VAL A 307 -9.28 -8.54 0.76
CA VAL A 307 -9.35 -9.63 -0.22
C VAL A 307 -9.72 -10.97 0.42
N GLY A 308 -9.28 -11.23 1.65
CA GLY A 308 -9.68 -12.42 2.41
C GLY A 308 -11.18 -12.43 2.77
N HIS A 309 -11.74 -11.27 3.13
CA HIS A 309 -13.18 -11.14 3.34
C HIS A 309 -13.98 -11.38 2.06
N ALA A 310 -13.54 -10.78 0.95
CA ALA A 310 -14.19 -10.92 -0.35
C ALA A 310 -14.09 -12.34 -0.92
N ALA A 311 -12.98 -13.05 -0.69
CA ALA A 311 -12.83 -14.46 -1.09
C ALA A 311 -13.89 -15.37 -0.47
N VAL A 312 -14.29 -15.10 0.79
CA VAL A 312 -15.39 -15.84 1.41
C VAL A 312 -16.72 -15.49 0.77
N GLN A 313 -16.96 -14.22 0.43
CA GLN A 313 -18.19 -13.83 -0.27
C GLN A 313 -18.30 -14.54 -1.63
N GLU A 314 -17.20 -14.58 -2.37
CA GLU A 314 -17.10 -15.28 -3.65
C GLU A 314 -17.45 -16.77 -3.49
N LEU A 315 -16.77 -17.49 -2.60
CA LEU A 315 -17.00 -18.93 -2.38
C LEU A 315 -18.42 -19.28 -1.91
N LEU A 316 -19.05 -18.39 -1.13
CA LEU A 316 -20.43 -18.60 -0.67
C LEU A 316 -21.45 -18.35 -1.78
N SER A 317 -21.12 -17.51 -2.76
CA SER A 317 -21.96 -17.26 -3.94
C SER A 317 -21.68 -18.23 -5.10
N ALA A 318 -20.54 -18.92 -5.08
CA ALA A 318 -20.11 -19.83 -6.13
C ALA A 318 -21.00 -21.08 -6.23
N THR A 319 -21.25 -21.47 -7.48
CA THR A 319 -21.97 -22.67 -7.90
C THR A 319 -21.02 -23.60 -8.67
N GLU A 320 -21.48 -24.80 -9.05
CA GLU A 320 -20.69 -25.75 -9.86
C GLU A 320 -20.21 -25.14 -11.19
N ASP A 321 -21.06 -24.35 -11.84
CA ASP A 321 -20.78 -23.68 -13.12
C ASP A 321 -19.97 -22.39 -12.96
N SER A 322 -19.72 -21.93 -11.73
CA SER A 322 -18.98 -20.69 -11.49
C SER A 322 -17.51 -20.85 -11.87
N GLU A 323 -17.00 -19.89 -12.64
CA GLU A 323 -15.58 -19.84 -12.97
C GLU A 323 -14.75 -19.44 -11.74
N PRO A 324 -13.63 -20.12 -11.44
CA PRO A 324 -12.75 -19.75 -10.34
C PRO A 324 -12.25 -18.33 -10.46
N GLN A 325 -12.44 -17.55 -9.39
CA GLN A 325 -11.96 -16.18 -9.34
C GLN A 325 -10.65 -16.09 -8.55
N MET A 326 -9.76 -15.23 -9.02
CA MET A 326 -8.69 -14.64 -8.22
C MET A 326 -9.21 -13.30 -7.67
N VAL A 327 -9.11 -13.13 -6.36
CA VAL A 327 -9.48 -11.88 -5.68
C VAL A 327 -8.21 -11.10 -5.39
N GLY A 328 -8.15 -9.87 -5.89
CA GLY A 328 -7.02 -8.97 -5.73
C GLY A 328 -7.48 -7.52 -5.56
N MET A 329 -6.53 -6.59 -5.67
CA MET A 329 -6.81 -5.17 -5.62
C MET A 329 -6.58 -4.55 -7.00
N ARG A 330 -7.50 -3.70 -7.43
CA ARG A 330 -7.29 -2.80 -8.56
C ARG A 330 -7.84 -1.44 -8.22
N TYR A 331 -7.08 -0.39 -8.48
CA TYR A 331 -7.50 0.98 -8.23
C TYR A 331 -7.90 1.20 -6.77
N ASN A 332 -7.15 0.59 -5.84
CA ASN A 332 -7.41 0.62 -4.40
C ASN A 332 -8.82 0.11 -4.02
N ARG A 333 -9.39 -0.81 -4.82
CA ARG A 333 -10.65 -1.51 -4.54
C ARG A 333 -10.49 -3.00 -4.80
N VAL A 334 -11.27 -3.81 -4.10
CA VAL A 334 -11.30 -5.25 -4.33
C VAL A 334 -11.86 -5.54 -5.72
N ARG A 335 -11.18 -6.38 -6.47
CA ARG A 335 -11.61 -6.85 -7.79
C ARG A 335 -11.47 -8.36 -7.91
N HIS A 336 -12.37 -8.92 -8.68
CA HIS A 336 -12.45 -10.34 -9.00
C HIS A 336 -12.08 -10.45 -10.47
N ALA A 337 -11.22 -11.41 -10.80
CA ALA A 337 -10.85 -11.72 -12.17
C ALA A 337 -10.76 -13.23 -12.34
N PRO A 338 -11.05 -13.76 -13.55
CA PRO A 338 -10.88 -15.18 -13.82
C PRO A 338 -9.46 -15.65 -13.49
N LEU A 339 -9.37 -16.67 -12.63
CA LEU A 339 -8.10 -17.12 -12.08
C LEU A 339 -7.12 -17.54 -13.18
N MET A 340 -7.59 -18.37 -14.12
CA MET A 340 -6.71 -18.89 -15.18
C MET A 340 -6.32 -17.83 -16.20
N LEU A 341 -7.18 -16.85 -16.48
CA LEU A 341 -6.81 -15.70 -17.31
C LEU A 341 -5.61 -14.94 -16.70
N CYS A 342 -5.66 -14.71 -15.39
CA CYS A 342 -4.58 -14.02 -14.67
C CYS A 342 -3.27 -14.81 -14.68
N VAL A 343 -3.34 -16.13 -14.48
CA VAL A 343 -2.19 -17.05 -14.55
C VAL A 343 -1.57 -17.05 -15.95
N GLU A 344 -2.38 -17.21 -16.99
CA GLU A 344 -1.91 -17.27 -18.39
C GLU A 344 -1.28 -15.96 -18.85
N GLN A 345 -1.85 -14.82 -18.45
CA GLN A 345 -1.28 -13.50 -18.70
C GLN A 345 0.07 -13.32 -17.98
N THR A 346 0.17 -13.78 -16.74
CA THR A 346 1.42 -13.76 -15.96
C THR A 346 2.52 -14.59 -16.63
N GLN A 347 2.20 -15.81 -17.04
CA GLN A 347 3.13 -16.67 -17.77
C GLN A 347 3.54 -16.09 -19.13
N THR A 348 2.64 -15.33 -19.77
CA THR A 348 2.95 -14.63 -21.02
C THR A 348 4.03 -13.57 -20.85
N VAL A 349 4.09 -12.87 -19.71
CA VAL A 349 5.17 -11.91 -19.43
C VAL A 349 6.52 -12.61 -19.41
N ALA A 350 6.63 -13.73 -18.67
CA ALA A 350 7.87 -14.49 -18.58
C ALA A 350 8.30 -15.04 -19.96
N ARG A 351 7.34 -15.52 -20.76
CA ARG A 351 7.60 -15.95 -22.14
C ARG A 351 8.11 -14.79 -23.01
N LYS A 352 7.53 -13.60 -22.90
CA LYS A 352 7.93 -12.43 -23.69
C LYS A 352 9.36 -11.98 -23.38
N ILE A 353 9.75 -12.03 -22.11
CA ILE A 353 11.14 -11.79 -21.69
C ILE A 353 12.08 -12.85 -22.30
N ALA A 354 11.68 -14.13 -22.29
CA ALA A 354 12.49 -15.21 -22.89
C ALA A 354 12.57 -15.14 -24.43
N GLU A 355 11.56 -14.55 -25.09
CA GLU A 355 11.52 -14.27 -26.54
C GLU A 355 12.26 -12.97 -26.93
N HIS A 356 12.91 -12.29 -25.97
CA HIS A 356 13.57 -10.99 -26.16
C HIS A 356 12.62 -9.85 -26.59
N ASP A 357 11.31 -10.00 -26.36
CA ASP A 357 10.26 -9.02 -26.64
C ASP A 357 9.97 -8.14 -25.40
N TYR A 358 10.99 -7.33 -25.05
CA TYR A 358 10.99 -6.53 -23.83
C TYR A 358 9.98 -5.38 -23.84
N ALA A 359 9.67 -4.83 -25.02
CA ALA A 359 8.68 -3.76 -25.16
C ALA A 359 7.29 -4.26 -24.73
N THR A 360 6.87 -5.42 -25.24
CA THR A 360 5.61 -6.05 -24.85
C THR A 360 5.63 -6.47 -23.38
N ALA A 361 6.77 -6.95 -22.86
CA ALA A 361 6.90 -7.30 -21.44
C ALA A 361 6.65 -6.09 -20.51
N MET A 362 7.22 -4.91 -20.85
CA MET A 362 6.97 -3.66 -20.12
C MET A 362 5.50 -3.24 -20.17
N GLU A 363 4.86 -3.36 -21.34
CA GLU A 363 3.44 -3.03 -21.50
C GLU A 363 2.53 -3.94 -20.66
N LEU A 364 2.82 -5.24 -20.62
CA LEU A 364 2.05 -6.22 -19.84
C LEU A 364 2.17 -6.02 -18.32
N ARG A 365 3.27 -5.44 -17.82
CA ARG A 365 3.41 -5.01 -16.41
C ARG A 365 2.51 -3.82 -16.07
N GLY A 366 1.99 -3.12 -17.07
CA GLY A 366 1.04 -2.03 -16.93
C GLY A 366 1.67 -0.64 -17.07
N SER A 367 0.82 0.33 -17.38
CA SER A 367 1.24 1.70 -17.66
C SER A 367 1.94 2.36 -16.47
N SER A 368 1.52 2.08 -15.23
CA SER A 368 2.15 2.65 -14.04
C SER A 368 3.58 2.17 -13.86
N PHE A 369 3.90 0.91 -14.18
CA PHE A 369 5.26 0.39 -14.07
C PHE A 369 6.19 1.07 -15.09
N THR A 370 5.72 1.17 -16.34
CA THR A 370 6.43 1.84 -17.43
C THR A 370 6.65 3.33 -17.15
N GLU A 371 5.63 4.04 -16.68
CA GLU A 371 5.68 5.44 -16.28
C GLU A 371 6.74 5.69 -15.19
N MET A 372 6.75 4.85 -14.15
CA MET A 372 7.72 4.96 -13.06
C MET A 372 9.15 4.65 -13.54
N PHE A 373 9.33 3.73 -14.48
CA PHE A 373 10.63 3.45 -15.08
C PHE A 373 11.21 4.66 -15.84
N HIS A 374 10.38 5.32 -16.65
CA HIS A 374 10.80 6.54 -17.34
C HIS A 374 11.08 7.69 -16.37
N THR A 375 10.25 7.84 -15.34
CA THR A 375 10.44 8.83 -14.28
C THR A 375 11.76 8.61 -13.54
N PHE A 376 12.09 7.35 -13.21
CA PHE A 376 13.36 6.98 -12.61
C PHE A 376 14.54 7.36 -13.52
N LYS A 377 14.49 7.00 -14.80
CA LYS A 377 15.56 7.33 -15.77
C LYS A 377 15.81 8.84 -15.87
N ALA A 378 14.75 9.65 -15.87
CA ALA A 378 14.86 11.12 -15.90
C ALA A 378 15.45 11.69 -14.60
N MET A 379 15.15 11.10 -13.44
CA MET A 379 15.65 11.57 -12.14
C MET A 379 17.08 11.10 -11.81
N ALA A 380 17.47 9.93 -12.32
CA ALA A 380 18.78 9.34 -12.06
C ALA A 380 19.92 10.06 -12.81
N GLY A 381 19.61 10.70 -13.94
CA GLY A 381 20.57 11.51 -14.69
C GLY A 381 20.84 12.87 -14.05
N ALA A 382 22.12 13.24 -13.91
CA ALA A 382 22.53 14.60 -13.57
C ALA A 382 22.46 15.57 -14.76
N PRO A 383 22.98 15.22 -15.97
CA PRO A 383 22.70 16.01 -17.16
C PRO A 383 21.23 15.83 -17.60
N PRO A 384 20.56 16.88 -18.08
CA PRO A 384 19.19 16.77 -18.56
C PRO A 384 19.14 15.85 -19.78
N SER A 385 18.20 14.90 -19.76
CA SER A 385 17.96 13.98 -20.88
C SER A 385 17.33 14.69 -22.07
N VAL A 386 16.68 15.84 -21.84
CA VAL A 386 16.05 16.67 -22.86
C VAL A 386 16.93 17.88 -23.18
N LYS A 387 17.04 18.24 -24.47
CA LYS A 387 17.70 19.49 -24.87
C LYS A 387 16.93 20.66 -24.26
N PRO A 388 17.59 21.53 -23.47
CA PRO A 388 16.91 22.61 -22.78
C PRO A 388 16.22 23.53 -23.79
N PRO A 389 14.97 23.97 -23.52
CA PRO A 389 14.26 24.88 -24.41
C PRO A 389 15.00 26.21 -24.55
N VAL A 390 14.79 26.90 -25.68
CA VAL A 390 15.44 28.18 -26.01
C VAL A 390 15.26 29.23 -24.91
N ARG A 391 14.14 29.18 -24.18
CA ARG A 391 13.87 30.00 -23.01
C ARG A 391 13.62 29.12 -21.79
N ARG A 392 14.55 29.13 -20.84
CA ARG A 392 14.38 28.50 -19.53
C ARG A 392 13.30 29.23 -18.72
N ARG A 393 12.30 28.50 -18.24
CA ARG A 393 11.27 29.02 -17.34
C ARG A 393 11.69 28.80 -15.89
N ARG A 394 11.22 29.65 -14.98
CA ARG A 394 11.57 29.60 -13.56
C ARG A 394 10.39 29.07 -12.75
N LEU A 395 10.51 27.84 -12.24
CA LEU A 395 9.47 27.19 -11.45
C LEU A 395 9.84 27.25 -9.97
N ALA A 396 8.93 27.72 -9.13
CA ALA A 396 9.12 27.76 -7.68
C ALA A 396 8.40 26.59 -6.99
N VAL A 397 9.09 25.95 -6.05
CA VAL A 397 8.58 24.88 -5.20
C VAL A 397 8.58 25.36 -3.75
N LEU A 398 7.47 25.13 -3.05
CA LEU A 398 7.37 25.43 -1.61
C LEU A 398 6.48 24.45 -0.86
N HIS A 399 6.68 24.38 0.45
CA HIS A 399 5.86 23.59 1.37
C HIS A 399 4.77 24.44 2.01
N GLY A 400 3.58 23.87 2.29
CA GLY A 400 2.48 24.60 2.91
C GLY A 400 1.63 23.75 3.88
N GLY A 401 1.62 24.11 5.17
CA GLY A 401 0.73 23.54 6.17
C GLY A 401 1.43 22.67 7.21
N GLY A 402 0.79 21.58 7.63
CA GLY A 402 1.38 20.64 8.58
C GLY A 402 2.53 19.84 7.96
N LEU A 403 3.42 19.34 8.80
CA LEU A 403 4.44 18.38 8.38
C LEU A 403 3.78 17.07 7.94
N ALA A 404 4.26 16.53 6.82
CA ALA A 404 3.90 15.21 6.33
C ALA A 404 5.17 14.53 5.79
N PRO A 405 5.46 13.27 6.15
CA PRO A 405 6.55 12.52 5.54
C PRO A 405 6.39 12.45 4.02
N GLY A 406 7.48 12.66 3.28
CA GLY A 406 7.47 12.65 1.81
C GLY A 406 7.39 14.02 1.16
N MET A 407 7.23 15.11 1.91
CA MET A 407 7.31 16.49 1.37
C MET A 407 8.70 16.78 0.75
N ASN A 408 9.77 16.29 1.38
CA ASN A 408 11.13 16.37 0.84
C ASN A 408 11.30 15.52 -0.41
N THR A 409 10.75 14.30 -0.41
CA THR A 409 10.77 13.40 -1.58
C THR A 409 10.08 14.04 -2.78
N ALA A 410 8.90 14.63 -2.58
CA ALA A 410 8.16 15.36 -3.61
C ALA A 410 8.95 16.57 -4.14
N ALA A 411 9.56 17.36 -3.24
CA ALA A 411 10.37 18.50 -3.63
C ALA A 411 11.61 18.07 -4.44
N ARG A 412 12.31 17.02 -4.01
CA ARG A 412 13.45 16.42 -4.73
C ARG A 412 13.05 15.99 -6.13
N ALA A 413 11.97 15.22 -6.25
CA ALA A 413 11.47 14.75 -7.53
C ALA A 413 11.13 15.93 -8.45
N ALA A 414 10.39 16.92 -7.95
CA ALA A 414 10.03 18.11 -8.70
C ALA A 414 11.27 18.89 -9.19
N VAL A 415 12.29 19.06 -8.35
CA VAL A 415 13.53 19.76 -8.72
C VAL A 415 14.28 18.99 -9.81
N ARG A 416 14.54 17.69 -9.62
CA ARG A 416 15.30 16.89 -10.60
C ARG A 416 14.58 16.80 -11.95
N LEU A 417 13.27 16.57 -11.93
CA LEU A 417 12.47 16.50 -13.15
C LEU A 417 12.34 17.88 -13.83
N GLY A 418 12.19 18.95 -13.06
CA GLY A 418 12.16 20.30 -13.62
C GLY A 418 13.47 20.69 -14.30
N LEU A 419 14.62 20.34 -13.70
CA LEU A 419 15.94 20.50 -14.30
C LEU A 419 16.10 19.65 -15.57
N ASP A 420 15.63 18.40 -15.55
CA ASP A 420 15.62 17.50 -16.71
C ASP A 420 14.84 18.09 -17.90
N ARG A 421 13.73 18.79 -17.64
CA ARG A 421 12.97 19.53 -18.66
C ARG A 421 13.55 20.89 -19.04
N GLY A 422 14.70 21.25 -18.48
CA GLY A 422 15.44 22.47 -18.79
C GLY A 422 14.88 23.73 -18.13
N HIS A 423 14.08 23.59 -17.07
CA HIS A 423 13.63 24.70 -16.24
C HIS A 423 14.69 25.08 -15.20
N THR A 424 14.63 26.32 -14.74
CA THR A 424 15.33 26.74 -13.53
C THR A 424 14.42 26.52 -12.34
N MET A 425 14.90 25.77 -11.35
CA MET A 425 14.13 25.41 -10.17
C MET A 425 14.47 26.32 -9.00
N LEU A 426 13.43 26.83 -8.32
CA LEU A 426 13.56 27.74 -7.18
C LEU A 426 12.92 27.10 -5.95
N GLY A 427 13.62 27.13 -4.81
CA GLY A 427 13.12 26.70 -3.51
C GLY A 427 12.74 27.89 -2.64
N VAL A 428 11.51 27.94 -2.14
CA VAL A 428 11.09 28.97 -1.18
C VAL A 428 11.31 28.47 0.24
N ARG A 429 12.21 29.13 1.00
CA ARG A 429 12.59 28.74 2.36
C ARG A 429 11.69 29.37 3.44
N GLY A 430 11.02 28.53 4.21
CA GLY A 430 10.07 28.91 5.25
C GLY A 430 8.66 29.15 4.74
N SER A 431 8.23 28.39 3.72
CA SER A 431 6.84 28.42 3.21
C SER A 431 6.42 29.83 2.74
N PHE A 432 5.14 30.17 2.91
CA PHE A 432 4.57 31.47 2.54
C PHE A 432 5.21 32.66 3.27
N GLU A 433 5.65 32.48 4.53
CA GLU A 433 6.44 33.51 5.22
C GLU A 433 7.79 33.75 4.53
N GLY A 434 8.42 32.69 4.04
CA GLY A 434 9.59 32.75 3.17
C GLY A 434 9.35 33.53 1.88
N LEU A 435 8.22 33.27 1.23
CA LEU A 435 7.81 33.97 0.01
C LEU A 435 7.63 35.47 0.27
N LEU A 436 6.98 35.83 1.38
CA LEU A 436 6.79 37.22 1.81
C LEU A 436 8.11 37.92 2.12
N ALA A 437 9.06 37.20 2.72
CA ALA A 437 10.38 37.70 3.07
C ALA A 437 11.38 37.66 1.89
N GLY A 438 11.00 37.12 0.73
CA GLY A 438 11.89 36.96 -0.42
C GLY A 438 13.01 35.93 -0.24
N ARG A 439 12.83 34.94 0.64
CA ARG A 439 13.81 33.85 0.86
C ARG A 439 13.64 32.77 -0.20
N ILE A 440 14.17 33.04 -1.40
CA ILE A 440 14.03 32.18 -2.57
C ILE A 440 15.41 31.89 -3.16
N ASP A 441 15.79 30.63 -3.19
CA ASP A 441 17.10 30.17 -3.68
C ASP A 441 16.94 29.35 -4.96
N GLU A 442 17.90 29.43 -5.87
CA GLU A 442 17.98 28.51 -7.01
C GLU A 442 18.47 27.14 -6.53
N LEU A 443 17.77 26.07 -6.91
CA LEU A 443 18.10 24.70 -6.53
C LEU A 443 18.74 23.97 -7.69
N SER A 444 19.95 23.47 -7.46
CA SER A 444 20.68 22.56 -8.34
C SER A 444 20.32 21.10 -8.06
N TRP A 445 20.82 20.21 -8.91
CA TRP A 445 20.62 18.76 -8.76
C TRP A 445 21.18 18.23 -7.42
N GLY A 446 22.33 18.76 -6.98
CA GLY A 446 23.00 18.36 -5.74
C GLY A 446 22.36 18.92 -4.46
N ASP A 447 21.64 20.04 -4.54
CA ASP A 447 21.02 20.68 -3.36
C ASP A 447 19.89 19.84 -2.74
N VAL A 448 19.32 18.93 -3.53
CA VAL A 448 18.24 18.01 -3.11
C VAL A 448 18.72 16.57 -2.94
N GLU A 449 20.04 16.36 -2.86
CA GLU A 449 20.62 15.04 -2.59
C GLU A 449 20.25 14.55 -1.17
N GLY A 450 19.97 13.26 -1.02
CA GLY A 450 19.54 12.66 0.25
C GLY A 450 18.10 12.98 0.69
N TRP A 451 17.38 13.89 0.01
CA TRP A 451 16.00 14.26 0.38
C TRP A 451 14.97 13.15 0.13
N ALA A 452 15.34 12.09 -0.61
CA ALA A 452 14.44 10.97 -0.91
C ALA A 452 13.97 10.25 0.36
N ALA A 453 14.90 9.96 1.27
CA ALA A 453 14.66 9.22 2.50
C ALA A 453 14.36 10.12 3.71
N MET A 454 14.53 11.43 3.57
CA MET A 454 14.48 12.35 4.70
C MET A 454 13.04 12.72 5.05
N GLY A 455 12.64 12.45 6.29
CA GLY A 455 11.42 13.00 6.88
C GLY A 455 11.47 14.53 7.04
N GLY A 456 10.38 15.13 7.51
CA GLY A 456 10.33 16.57 7.75
C GLY A 456 10.13 17.42 6.48
N ALA A 457 10.67 18.65 6.51
CA ALA A 457 10.44 19.69 5.49
C ALA A 457 11.64 20.63 5.36
N GLU A 458 12.60 20.31 4.50
CA GLU A 458 13.86 21.04 4.29
C GLU A 458 13.65 22.44 3.70
N LEU A 459 12.60 22.64 2.92
CA LEU A 459 12.17 23.97 2.48
C LEU A 459 11.47 24.74 3.59
N GLY A 460 11.19 24.13 4.74
CA GLY A 460 10.45 24.72 5.85
C GLY A 460 8.96 24.85 5.56
N THR A 461 8.13 24.55 6.57
CA THR A 461 6.67 24.66 6.46
C THR A 461 6.10 25.55 7.56
N THR A 462 4.98 26.22 7.28
CA THR A 462 4.25 27.04 8.26
C THR A 462 2.76 26.73 8.21
N ARG A 463 2.04 27.08 9.27
CA ARG A 463 0.57 26.97 9.34
C ARG A 463 -0.15 28.29 9.05
N GLN A 464 0.57 29.34 8.71
CA GLN A 464 0.02 30.69 8.47
C GLN A 464 -0.19 30.94 6.97
N ALA A 465 -1.35 31.50 6.62
CA ALA A 465 -1.62 31.97 5.25
C ALA A 465 -1.29 33.46 5.14
N PRO A 466 -0.83 33.94 3.97
CA PRO A 466 -0.77 35.37 3.69
C PRO A 466 -2.13 36.04 3.92
N THR A 467 -2.13 37.19 4.60
CA THR A 467 -3.33 38.04 4.72
C THR A 467 -3.62 38.76 3.40
N VAL A 468 -4.81 39.35 3.26
CA VAL A 468 -5.19 40.12 2.06
C VAL A 468 -4.21 41.28 1.81
N GLU A 469 -3.75 41.95 2.87
CA GLU A 469 -2.77 43.06 2.78
C GLU A 469 -1.40 42.57 2.30
N GLN A 470 -1.02 41.35 2.65
CA GLN A 470 0.25 40.74 2.28
C GLN A 470 0.27 40.18 0.85
N LEU A 471 -0.88 40.07 0.17
CA LEU A 471 -0.94 39.57 -1.22
C LEU A 471 -0.13 40.44 -2.18
N TYR A 472 -0.08 41.76 -1.96
CA TYR A 472 0.77 42.64 -2.77
C TYR A 472 2.25 42.25 -2.63
N THR A 473 2.72 41.94 -1.42
CA THR A 473 4.10 41.49 -1.18
C THR A 473 4.37 40.15 -1.87
N VAL A 474 3.42 39.21 -1.85
CA VAL A 474 3.53 37.95 -2.59
C VAL A 474 3.68 38.23 -4.09
N ALA A 475 2.83 39.08 -4.66
CA ALA A 475 2.89 39.46 -6.07
C ALA A 475 4.27 40.05 -6.43
N ARG A 476 4.80 40.95 -5.58
CA ARG A 476 6.14 41.54 -5.76
C ARG A 476 7.25 40.50 -5.69
N ALA A 477 7.14 39.52 -4.79
CA ALA A 477 8.12 38.45 -4.69
C ALA A 477 8.17 37.59 -5.97
N LEU A 478 7.00 37.25 -6.52
CA LEU A 478 6.88 36.52 -7.79
C LEU A 478 7.50 37.29 -8.96
N GLU A 479 7.20 38.59 -9.08
CA GLU A 479 7.77 39.46 -10.11
C GLU A 479 9.29 39.61 -9.98
N SER A 480 9.78 39.89 -8.77
CA SER A 480 11.20 40.20 -8.52
C SER A 480 12.10 38.99 -8.78
N HIS A 481 11.62 37.78 -8.48
CA HIS A 481 12.34 36.53 -8.74
C HIS A 481 12.01 35.92 -10.11
N ARG A 482 11.13 36.58 -10.89
CA ARG A 482 10.67 36.16 -12.20
C ARG A 482 10.11 34.74 -12.19
N ILE A 483 9.24 34.44 -11.24
CA ILE A 483 8.62 33.11 -11.11
C ILE A 483 7.56 32.96 -12.20
N ASP A 484 7.76 31.99 -13.08
CA ASP A 484 6.84 31.68 -14.19
C ASP A 484 5.77 30.65 -13.79
N GLY A 485 6.01 29.81 -12.77
CA GLY A 485 5.05 28.80 -12.32
C GLY A 485 5.29 28.36 -10.88
N LEU A 486 4.24 27.85 -10.22
CA LEU A 486 4.25 27.58 -8.78
C LEU A 486 3.76 26.16 -8.45
N LEU A 487 4.61 25.37 -7.79
CA LEU A 487 4.26 24.09 -7.18
C LEU A 487 4.17 24.25 -5.66
N ILE A 488 3.00 23.96 -5.08
CA ILE A 488 2.77 24.01 -3.63
C ILE A 488 2.51 22.60 -3.11
N ILE A 489 3.44 22.07 -2.34
CA ILE A 489 3.35 20.75 -1.70
C ILE A 489 2.81 20.94 -0.29
N GLY A 490 1.65 20.35 0.03
CA GLY A 490 1.10 20.56 1.36
C GLY A 490 -0.34 20.16 1.60
N GLY A 491 -0.81 20.53 2.78
CA GLY A 491 -2.14 20.19 3.28
C GLY A 491 -3.19 21.24 2.91
N TRP A 492 -4.27 21.30 3.68
CA TRP A 492 -5.39 22.22 3.45
C TRP A 492 -4.97 23.71 3.31
N LEU A 493 -3.91 24.12 4.02
CA LEU A 493 -3.38 25.47 3.90
C LEU A 493 -2.88 25.78 2.48
N ALA A 494 -2.13 24.85 1.88
CA ALA A 494 -1.60 25.01 0.53
C ALA A 494 -2.72 25.22 -0.49
N TYR A 495 -3.75 24.37 -0.42
CA TYR A 495 -4.94 24.42 -1.26
C TYR A 495 -5.70 25.73 -1.11
N ARG A 496 -5.95 26.16 0.13
CA ARG A 496 -6.61 27.43 0.43
C ARG A 496 -5.83 28.64 -0.09
N VAL A 497 -4.50 28.65 0.07
CA VAL A 497 -3.66 29.76 -0.39
C VAL A 497 -3.61 29.79 -1.91
N ALA A 498 -3.39 28.66 -2.58
CA ALA A 498 -3.42 28.59 -4.04
C ALA A 498 -4.76 29.05 -4.62
N HIS A 499 -5.89 28.61 -4.03
CA HIS A 499 -7.22 29.07 -4.44
C HIS A 499 -7.35 30.60 -4.26
N ASN A 500 -6.84 31.16 -3.16
CA ASN A 500 -6.88 32.61 -2.93
C ASN A 500 -6.03 33.38 -3.95
N LEU A 501 -4.80 32.91 -4.23
CA LEU A 501 -3.93 33.51 -5.26
C LEU A 501 -4.59 33.46 -6.65
N TYR A 502 -5.20 32.32 -6.98
CA TYR A 502 -5.93 32.14 -8.24
C TYR A 502 -7.12 33.11 -8.35
N ARG A 503 -7.90 33.29 -7.28
CA ARG A 503 -9.06 34.19 -7.27
C ARG A 503 -8.66 35.66 -7.40
N GLU A 504 -7.56 36.06 -6.79
CA GLU A 504 -7.09 37.45 -6.75
C GLU A 504 -6.25 37.84 -7.98
N ARG A 505 -6.11 36.97 -8.98
CA ARG A 505 -5.25 37.18 -10.16
C ARG A 505 -5.68 38.32 -11.10
N GLU A 506 -6.94 38.74 -11.06
CA GLU A 506 -7.38 39.92 -11.80
C GLU A 506 -6.93 41.23 -11.12
N ARG A 507 -6.83 41.21 -9.79
CA ARG A 507 -6.32 42.33 -9.01
C ARG A 507 -4.80 42.40 -9.03
N TYR A 508 -4.13 41.25 -9.02
CA TYR A 508 -2.68 41.14 -9.05
C TYR A 508 -2.23 40.31 -10.26
N PRO A 509 -1.85 40.96 -11.39
CA PRO A 509 -1.43 40.27 -12.61
C PRO A 509 -0.26 39.29 -12.42
N ALA A 510 0.59 39.49 -11.41
CA ALA A 510 1.66 38.58 -11.04
C ALA A 510 1.17 37.15 -10.70
N PHE A 511 -0.10 36.98 -10.31
CA PHE A 511 -0.68 35.66 -10.06
C PHE A 511 -1.19 34.97 -11.34
N LYS A 512 -1.08 35.60 -12.51
CA LYS A 512 -1.39 34.99 -13.82
C LYS A 512 -0.24 34.08 -14.28
N ILE A 513 0.10 33.13 -13.42
CA ILE A 513 1.06 32.05 -13.65
C ILE A 513 0.37 30.70 -13.39
N PRO A 514 0.76 29.62 -14.07
CA PRO A 514 0.27 28.29 -13.75
C PRO A 514 0.67 27.89 -12.33
N MET A 515 -0.27 27.32 -11.59
CA MET A 515 -0.08 26.88 -10.22
C MET A 515 -0.71 25.52 -9.99
N ILE A 516 -0.02 24.65 -9.27
CA ILE A 516 -0.54 23.32 -8.92
C ILE A 516 -0.26 22.96 -7.47
N CYS A 517 -1.29 22.44 -6.79
CA CYS A 517 -1.18 21.88 -5.45
C CYS A 517 -0.94 20.37 -5.50
N LEU A 518 0.05 19.92 -4.74
CA LEU A 518 0.39 18.51 -4.56
C LEU A 518 0.02 18.10 -3.11
N PRO A 519 -0.81 17.06 -2.92
CA PRO A 519 -1.40 16.71 -1.63
C PRO A 519 -0.39 16.07 -0.67
N ALA A 520 -0.06 16.78 0.41
CA ALA A 520 0.77 16.25 1.50
C ALA A 520 0.14 16.54 2.87
N SER A 521 -0.37 15.49 3.52
CA SER A 521 -1.05 15.55 4.81
C SER A 521 -1.12 14.15 5.41
N ILE A 522 -0.88 14.01 6.71
CA ILE A 522 -1.13 12.73 7.40
C ILE A 522 -2.62 12.46 7.56
N ASP A 523 -3.46 13.51 7.57
CA ASP A 523 -4.89 13.42 7.87
C ASP A 523 -5.68 12.76 6.72
N ASN A 524 -5.09 12.62 5.53
CA ASN A 524 -5.75 12.17 4.30
C ASN A 524 -7.08 12.91 4.00
N ASN A 525 -7.06 14.23 4.15
CA ASN A 525 -8.24 15.09 4.17
C ASN A 525 -8.29 16.10 3.01
N LEU A 526 -7.58 15.82 1.91
CA LEU A 526 -7.44 16.73 0.78
C LEU A 526 -8.32 16.30 -0.40
N PRO A 527 -8.98 17.23 -1.10
CA PRO A 527 -9.80 16.90 -2.26
C PRO A 527 -8.97 16.40 -3.44
N GLY A 528 -9.59 15.55 -4.26
CA GLY A 528 -9.01 15.04 -5.49
C GLY A 528 -7.95 13.97 -5.32
N SER A 529 -7.68 13.52 -4.09
CA SER A 529 -6.77 12.41 -3.82
C SER A 529 -7.39 11.47 -2.80
N GLU A 530 -7.46 10.18 -3.12
CA GLU A 530 -7.82 9.11 -2.19
C GLU A 530 -6.75 8.88 -1.12
N LEU A 531 -5.50 9.22 -1.45
CA LEU A 531 -4.32 9.11 -0.60
C LEU A 531 -3.48 10.38 -0.75
N SER A 532 -3.21 11.07 0.35
CA SER A 532 -2.21 12.14 0.41
C SER A 532 -0.88 11.62 0.90
N ILE A 533 0.20 12.27 0.45
CA ILE A 533 1.57 11.94 0.88
C ILE A 533 1.69 12.14 2.39
N GLY A 534 2.25 11.14 3.06
CA GLY A 534 2.47 11.07 4.49
C GLY A 534 1.39 10.26 5.24
N ALA A 535 0.26 9.97 4.60
CA ALA A 535 -0.83 9.23 5.23
C ALA A 535 -0.45 7.75 5.48
N ASP A 536 0.28 7.13 4.56
CA ASP A 536 0.72 5.74 4.72
C ASP A 536 1.84 5.61 5.78
N THR A 537 2.78 6.54 5.80
CA THR A 537 3.81 6.62 6.84
C THR A 537 3.18 6.79 8.22
N ALA A 538 2.20 7.68 8.34
CA ALA A 538 1.47 7.90 9.59
C ALA A 538 0.71 6.65 10.03
N LEU A 539 0.06 5.98 9.09
CA LEU A 539 -0.66 4.74 9.35
C LEU A 539 0.27 3.64 9.86
N ASN A 540 1.44 3.45 9.24
CA ASN A 540 2.45 2.49 9.70
C ASN A 540 2.96 2.82 11.11
N ALA A 541 3.22 4.10 11.41
CA ALA A 541 3.64 4.54 12.74
C ALA A 541 2.57 4.26 13.81
N ILE A 542 1.28 4.46 13.49
CA ILE A 542 0.16 4.12 14.37
C ILE A 542 0.09 2.61 14.60
N VAL A 543 0.16 1.82 13.54
CA VAL A 543 0.07 0.35 13.62
C VAL A 543 1.21 -0.23 14.44
N GLU A 544 2.44 0.27 14.25
CA GLU A 544 3.60 -0.15 15.04
C GLU A 544 3.42 0.17 16.53
N ALA A 545 2.93 1.38 16.86
CA ALA A 545 2.64 1.76 18.24
C ALA A 545 1.53 0.86 18.85
N LEU A 546 0.49 0.57 18.08
CA LEU A 546 -0.59 -0.33 18.50
C LEU A 546 -0.11 -1.75 18.74
N ASP A 547 0.81 -2.27 17.92
CA ASP A 547 1.39 -3.60 18.12
C ASP A 547 2.19 -3.67 19.44
N ARG A 548 2.98 -2.64 19.74
CA ARG A 548 3.72 -2.53 21.01
C ARG A 548 2.76 -2.47 22.21
N ILE A 549 1.67 -1.71 22.09
CA ILE A 549 0.61 -1.64 23.12
C ILE A 549 -0.05 -3.01 23.31
N LYS A 550 -0.41 -3.68 22.22
CA LYS A 550 -1.01 -5.03 22.24
C LYS A 550 -0.12 -6.04 22.93
N GLN A 551 1.18 -6.06 22.61
CA GLN A 551 2.15 -6.95 23.25
C GLN A 551 2.21 -6.75 24.77
N SER A 552 2.19 -5.49 25.23
CA SER A 552 2.15 -5.17 26.67
C SER A 552 0.84 -5.62 27.33
N ALA A 553 -0.28 -5.53 26.60
CA ALA A 553 -1.60 -5.80 27.12
C ALA A 553 -1.95 -7.29 27.22
N MET A 554 -1.41 -8.15 26.36
CA MET A 554 -1.72 -9.60 26.33
C MET A 554 -1.43 -10.33 27.65
N ALA A 555 -0.61 -9.76 28.54
CA ALA A 555 -0.32 -10.31 29.85
C ALA A 555 -1.48 -10.17 30.87
N ALA A 556 -2.43 -9.25 30.67
CA ALA A 556 -3.50 -8.92 31.62
C ALA A 556 -4.86 -8.79 30.94
N ARG A 557 -5.96 -8.71 31.71
CA ARG A 557 -7.29 -8.39 31.18
C ARG A 557 -7.43 -6.87 31.06
N ARG A 558 -7.28 -6.33 29.86
CA ARG A 558 -7.20 -4.86 29.65
C ARG A 558 -7.97 -4.35 28.45
N CYS A 559 -8.61 -3.20 28.62
CA CYS A 559 -9.10 -2.34 27.56
C CYS A 559 -8.14 -1.17 27.33
N PHE A 560 -7.77 -0.91 26.08
CA PHE A 560 -7.05 0.30 25.69
C PHE A 560 -7.95 1.23 24.90
N VAL A 561 -7.96 2.52 25.27
CA VAL A 561 -8.54 3.59 24.46
C VAL A 561 -7.40 4.40 23.87
N VAL A 562 -7.20 4.26 22.56
CA VAL A 562 -6.09 4.86 21.82
C VAL A 562 -6.59 6.05 21.00
N GLU A 563 -6.01 7.23 21.24
CA GLU A 563 -6.31 8.43 20.48
C GLU A 563 -5.38 8.57 19.27
N VAL A 564 -5.99 8.71 18.09
CA VAL A 564 -5.36 8.82 16.77
C VAL A 564 -5.66 10.20 16.17
N MET A 565 -4.68 10.76 15.46
CA MET A 565 -4.79 12.04 14.74
C MET A 565 -5.70 11.92 13.50
N GLY A 566 -5.79 12.97 12.69
CA GLY A 566 -6.67 13.04 11.51
C GLY A 566 -7.64 14.21 11.55
N ARG A 567 -7.69 14.98 12.66
CA ARG A 567 -8.68 16.04 12.88
C ARG A 567 -10.08 15.52 12.60
N TYR A 568 -10.88 16.21 11.79
CA TYR A 568 -12.21 15.77 11.41
C TYR A 568 -12.22 14.71 10.29
N CYS A 569 -11.08 14.15 9.89
CA CYS A 569 -11.03 13.02 8.97
C CYS A 569 -10.69 11.74 9.75
N GLY A 570 -11.61 10.78 9.76
CA GLY A 570 -11.47 9.51 10.47
C GLY A 570 -10.58 8.47 9.78
N TYR A 571 -9.95 8.79 8.62
CA TYR A 571 -9.17 7.85 7.81
C TYR A 571 -8.14 7.05 8.63
N LEU A 572 -7.26 7.76 9.35
CA LEU A 572 -6.21 7.11 10.15
C LEU A 572 -6.80 6.21 11.24
N ALA A 573 -7.91 6.62 11.87
CA ALA A 573 -8.55 5.83 12.91
C ALA A 573 -9.20 4.56 12.35
N LEU A 574 -9.91 4.65 11.22
CA LEU A 574 -10.54 3.47 10.61
C LEU A 574 -9.49 2.49 10.07
N MET A 575 -8.53 3.00 9.29
CA MET A 575 -7.53 2.15 8.65
C MET A 575 -6.59 1.51 9.66
N SER A 576 -6.17 2.23 10.71
CA SER A 576 -5.36 1.63 11.78
C SER A 576 -6.17 0.62 12.59
N GLY A 577 -7.47 0.83 12.76
CA GLY A 577 -8.36 -0.15 13.38
C GLY A 577 -8.51 -1.42 12.56
N LEU A 578 -8.57 -1.31 11.23
CA LEU A 578 -8.56 -2.47 10.34
C LEU A 578 -7.22 -3.22 10.40
N ALA A 579 -6.10 -2.51 10.28
CA ALA A 579 -4.74 -3.08 10.29
C ALA A 579 -4.33 -3.69 11.64
N SER A 580 -4.82 -3.14 12.74
CA SER A 580 -4.53 -3.65 14.08
C SER A 580 -5.57 -4.66 14.55
N GLY A 581 -6.79 -4.66 13.97
CA GLY A 581 -7.92 -5.44 14.46
C GLY A 581 -8.45 -4.87 15.77
N ALA A 582 -8.85 -3.60 15.75
CA ALA A 582 -9.59 -2.96 16.84
C ALA A 582 -11.02 -3.48 16.92
N GLU A 583 -11.59 -3.53 18.12
CA GLU A 583 -12.95 -3.97 18.38
C GLU A 583 -13.96 -2.84 18.21
N ARG A 584 -13.55 -1.60 18.52
CA ARG A 584 -14.38 -0.40 18.33
C ARG A 584 -13.55 0.78 17.85
N ILE A 585 -14.11 1.55 16.92
CA ILE A 585 -13.49 2.75 16.36
C ILE A 585 -14.52 3.89 16.44
N TYR A 586 -14.14 5.04 17.01
CA TYR A 586 -14.97 6.25 17.06
C TYR A 586 -14.49 7.27 16.03
N LEU A 587 -15.39 7.66 15.13
CA LEU A 587 -15.12 8.50 13.96
C LEU A 587 -15.86 9.85 14.05
N PRO A 588 -15.24 10.96 13.59
CA PRO A 588 -15.93 12.25 13.49
C PRO A 588 -17.03 12.28 12.44
N GLU A 589 -17.01 11.37 11.46
CA GLU A 589 -18.04 11.19 10.43
C GLU A 589 -19.36 10.68 10.98
N GLU A 590 -19.31 9.79 12.00
CA GLU A 590 -20.49 9.18 12.60
C GLU A 590 -20.99 9.98 13.82
N GLY A 591 -20.08 10.71 14.47
CA GLY A 591 -20.30 11.24 15.80
C GLY A 591 -20.30 10.14 16.86
N VAL A 592 -20.58 10.54 18.10
CA VAL A 592 -20.68 9.63 19.24
C VAL A 592 -21.85 10.07 20.09
N SER A 593 -22.77 9.16 20.39
CA SER A 593 -23.90 9.39 21.30
C SER A 593 -23.77 8.57 22.59
N LEU A 594 -24.51 8.96 23.63
CA LEU A 594 -24.59 8.18 24.88
C LEU A 594 -25.13 6.76 24.65
N LYS A 595 -26.09 6.61 23.73
CA LYS A 595 -26.65 5.30 23.37
C LYS A 595 -25.58 4.39 22.77
N ASP A 596 -24.69 4.94 21.93
CA ASP A 596 -23.60 4.17 21.35
C ASP A 596 -22.63 3.70 22.43
N LEU A 597 -22.25 4.60 23.34
CA LEU A 597 -21.34 4.30 24.44
C LEU A 597 -21.89 3.24 25.38
N GLN A 598 -23.16 3.31 25.75
CA GLN A 598 -23.82 2.29 26.57
C GLN A 598 -23.74 0.93 25.88
N ALA A 599 -24.12 0.86 24.60
CA ALA A 599 -24.08 -0.39 23.85
C ALA A 599 -22.64 -0.91 23.66
N ASP A 600 -21.64 -0.02 23.55
CA ASP A 600 -20.22 -0.38 23.47
C ASP A 600 -19.70 -0.96 24.79
N VAL A 601 -20.14 -0.41 25.94
CA VAL A 601 -19.82 -0.92 27.29
C VAL A 601 -20.40 -2.32 27.50
N GLU A 602 -21.70 -2.50 27.23
CA GLU A 602 -22.39 -3.79 27.37
C GLU A 602 -21.66 -4.88 26.56
N ARG A 603 -21.35 -4.59 25.29
CA ARG A 603 -20.57 -5.50 24.42
C ARG A 603 -19.17 -5.78 24.95
N MET A 604 -18.51 -4.77 25.51
CA MET A 604 -17.17 -4.94 26.07
C MET A 604 -17.22 -5.93 27.24
N ILE A 605 -18.15 -5.73 28.18
CA ILE A 605 -18.37 -6.61 29.33
C ILE A 605 -18.67 -8.05 28.87
N GLU A 606 -19.63 -8.23 27.95
CA GLU A 606 -19.94 -9.55 27.37
C GLU A 606 -18.71 -10.24 26.80
N SER A 607 -17.86 -9.50 26.07
CA SER A 607 -16.66 -10.08 25.47
C SER A 607 -15.65 -10.56 26.50
N PHE A 608 -15.45 -9.82 27.61
CA PHE A 608 -14.55 -10.22 28.70
C PHE A 608 -15.11 -11.40 29.51
N HIS A 609 -16.43 -11.46 29.71
CA HIS A 609 -17.09 -12.64 30.28
C HIS A 609 -16.91 -13.88 29.38
N GLY A 610 -16.95 -13.69 28.06
CA GLY A 610 -16.66 -14.72 27.05
C GLY A 610 -15.20 -15.17 26.98
N GLY A 611 -14.33 -14.72 27.91
CA GLY A 611 -12.93 -15.15 28.00
C GLY A 611 -11.94 -14.28 27.23
N ARG A 612 -12.39 -13.19 26.60
CA ARG A 612 -11.49 -12.22 25.96
C ARG A 612 -10.54 -11.62 26.99
N ARG A 613 -9.28 -11.46 26.60
CA ARG A 613 -8.23 -10.88 27.46
C ARG A 613 -7.89 -9.44 27.11
N PHE A 614 -8.17 -9.01 25.89
CA PHE A 614 -7.76 -7.71 25.39
C PHE A 614 -8.85 -7.09 24.54
N TYR A 615 -9.08 -5.79 24.72
CA TYR A 615 -10.02 -4.99 23.95
C TYR A 615 -9.35 -3.68 23.51
N LEU A 616 -9.30 -3.42 22.21
CA LEU A 616 -8.74 -2.21 21.62
C LEU A 616 -9.87 -1.32 21.10
N THR A 617 -9.94 -0.14 21.67
CA THR A 617 -10.77 0.97 21.22
C THR A 617 -9.87 2.02 20.58
N ILE A 618 -10.18 2.43 19.36
CA ILE A 618 -9.51 3.55 18.68
C ILE A 618 -10.47 4.73 18.61
N ARG A 619 -10.00 5.91 18.96
CA ARG A 619 -10.76 7.16 18.88
C ARG A 619 -9.99 8.16 18.03
N ASN A 620 -10.62 8.71 17.01
CA ASN A 620 -10.08 9.90 16.35
C ASN A 620 -10.17 11.12 17.31
N GLU A 621 -9.13 11.97 17.32
CA GLU A 621 -9.00 13.12 18.23
C GLU A 621 -10.21 14.08 18.23
N ARG A 622 -10.93 14.19 17.11
CA ARG A 622 -12.13 15.03 16.92
C ARG A 622 -13.42 14.23 16.76
N ALA A 623 -13.45 12.95 17.14
CA ALA A 623 -14.68 12.14 17.08
C ALA A 623 -15.85 12.78 17.83
N ASN A 624 -15.59 13.36 19.00
CA ASN A 624 -16.53 14.18 19.75
C ASN A 624 -15.78 15.15 20.67
N ALA A 625 -16.33 16.35 20.87
CA ALA A 625 -15.71 17.39 21.70
C ALA A 625 -15.84 17.14 23.22
N GLN A 626 -16.92 16.47 23.65
CA GLN A 626 -17.23 16.22 25.07
C GLN A 626 -16.87 14.80 25.49
N TYR A 627 -17.12 13.81 24.61
CA TYR A 627 -16.70 12.42 24.84
C TYR A 627 -15.22 12.27 24.47
N THR A 628 -14.38 12.80 25.36
CA THR A 628 -12.92 12.74 25.25
C THR A 628 -12.40 11.35 25.53
N THR A 629 -11.14 11.09 25.18
CA THR A 629 -10.47 9.83 25.50
C THR A 629 -10.46 9.56 27.01
N ASP A 630 -10.20 10.59 27.83
CA ASP A 630 -10.24 10.48 29.30
C ASP A 630 -11.65 10.15 29.81
N PHE A 631 -12.69 10.81 29.27
CA PHE A 631 -14.07 10.51 29.63
C PHE A 631 -14.43 9.04 29.32
N MET A 632 -14.13 8.57 28.11
CA MET A 632 -14.40 7.19 27.71
C MET A 632 -13.65 6.19 28.61
N CYS A 633 -12.38 6.47 28.95
CA CYS A 633 -11.64 5.61 29.88
C CYS A 633 -12.32 5.50 31.24
N ARG A 634 -12.73 6.62 31.83
CA ARG A 634 -13.40 6.64 33.14
C ARG A 634 -14.75 5.92 33.10
N LEU A 635 -15.52 6.12 32.03
CA LEU A 635 -16.77 5.41 31.82
C LEU A 635 -16.55 3.89 31.76
N PHE A 636 -15.62 3.43 30.93
CA PHE A 636 -15.34 2.01 30.78
C PHE A 636 -14.78 1.38 32.06
N GLU A 637 -13.99 2.12 32.84
CA GLU A 637 -13.45 1.64 34.12
C GLU A 637 -14.56 1.49 35.17
N GLU A 638 -15.44 2.49 35.29
CA GLU A 638 -16.55 2.47 36.25
C GLU A 638 -17.54 1.34 35.93
N GLU A 639 -18.01 1.28 34.68
CA GLU A 639 -18.98 0.26 34.24
C GLU A 639 -18.37 -1.14 34.14
N GLY A 640 -17.04 -1.23 33.97
CA GLY A 640 -16.32 -2.49 33.97
C GLY A 640 -16.31 -3.18 35.34
N HIS A 641 -16.57 -2.45 36.44
CA HIS A 641 -16.63 -2.97 37.82
C HIS A 641 -15.48 -3.91 38.21
N GLY A 642 -14.26 -3.62 37.73
CA GLY A 642 -13.06 -4.42 38.00
C GLY A 642 -12.91 -5.71 37.17
N LEU A 643 -13.76 -5.95 36.17
CA LEU A 643 -13.65 -7.08 35.24
C LEU A 643 -12.38 -7.00 34.37
N PHE A 644 -11.96 -5.79 34.04
CA PHE A 644 -10.76 -5.46 33.26
C PHE A 644 -10.23 -4.07 33.65
N ASP A 645 -8.93 -3.84 33.48
CA ASP A 645 -8.36 -2.49 33.64
C ASP A 645 -8.51 -1.69 32.34
N VAL A 646 -8.73 -0.37 32.45
CA VAL A 646 -8.73 0.55 31.29
C VAL A 646 -7.45 1.39 31.28
N ARG A 647 -6.85 1.52 30.10
CA ARG A 647 -5.65 2.33 29.88
C ARG A 647 -5.83 3.27 28.70
N GLN A 648 -5.35 4.49 28.89
CA GLN A 648 -5.30 5.52 27.85
C GLN A 648 -3.97 5.47 27.11
N ALA A 649 -4.00 5.65 25.80
CA ALA A 649 -2.81 5.97 25.02
C ALA A 649 -3.12 7.10 24.02
N ILE A 650 -2.44 8.23 24.16
CA ILE A 650 -2.52 9.33 23.19
C ILE A 650 -1.22 9.29 22.37
N LEU A 651 -1.29 8.83 21.12
CA LEU A 651 -0.09 8.66 20.31
C LEU A 651 0.56 10.02 19.99
N GLY A 652 -0.25 11.05 19.76
CA GLY A 652 0.25 12.40 19.47
C GLY A 652 1.14 12.44 18.24
N HIS A 653 2.22 13.23 18.29
CA HIS A 653 3.03 13.56 17.11
C HIS A 653 3.93 12.42 16.60
N VAL A 654 4.08 11.31 17.32
CA VAL A 654 4.79 10.13 16.79
C VAL A 654 4.12 9.58 15.53
N GLN A 655 2.84 9.89 15.35
CA GLN A 655 2.04 9.55 14.16
C GLN A 655 2.49 10.33 12.91
N GLN A 656 3.26 11.41 13.05
CA GLN A 656 3.89 12.03 11.88
C GLN A 656 5.04 11.17 11.34
N GLY A 657 5.43 10.09 12.01
CA GLY A 657 6.50 9.21 11.59
C GLY A 657 7.88 9.87 11.62
N GLY A 658 8.85 9.18 11.02
CA GLY A 658 10.19 9.69 10.78
C GLY A 658 10.45 9.76 9.28
N ASN A 659 11.28 8.85 8.78
CA ASN A 659 11.49 8.70 7.35
C ASN A 659 10.20 8.20 6.67
N PRO A 660 9.84 8.72 5.48
CA PRO A 660 8.65 8.30 4.77
C PRO A 660 8.70 6.82 4.38
N SER A 661 7.54 6.17 4.38
CA SER A 661 7.37 4.81 3.87
C SER A 661 7.69 4.75 2.37
N PRO A 662 8.04 3.58 1.83
CA PRO A 662 8.27 3.42 0.40
C PRO A 662 7.05 3.84 -0.44
N PHE A 663 5.85 3.52 0.03
CA PHE A 663 4.60 3.90 -0.63
C PHE A 663 4.51 5.42 -0.78
N ASP A 664 4.72 6.17 0.30
CA ASP A 664 4.70 7.64 0.28
C ASP A 664 5.81 8.22 -0.59
N ARG A 665 7.01 7.61 -0.63
CA ARG A 665 8.12 8.05 -1.48
C ARG A 665 7.83 7.87 -2.98
N VAL A 666 7.26 6.72 -3.34
CA VAL A 666 6.86 6.41 -4.72
C VAL A 666 5.70 7.32 -5.15
N LEU A 667 4.67 7.46 -4.31
CA LEU A 667 3.54 8.35 -4.57
C LEU A 667 3.99 9.81 -4.74
N ALA A 668 4.86 10.30 -3.85
CA ALA A 668 5.43 11.64 -3.92
C ALA A 668 6.17 11.89 -5.24
N THR A 669 6.99 10.93 -5.65
CA THR A 669 7.74 11.02 -6.90
C THR A 669 6.81 11.05 -8.11
N ARG A 670 5.81 10.16 -8.13
CA ARG A 670 4.84 10.07 -9.22
C ARG A 670 4.01 11.35 -9.38
N LEU A 671 3.45 11.86 -8.29
CA LEU A 671 2.65 13.09 -8.34
C LEU A 671 3.51 14.31 -8.69
N ALA A 672 4.78 14.35 -8.26
CA ALA A 672 5.71 15.42 -8.62
C ALA A 672 6.05 15.43 -10.12
N ALA A 673 6.27 14.25 -10.74
CA ALA A 673 6.42 14.12 -12.19
C ALA A 673 5.28 14.78 -12.95
N HIS A 674 4.04 14.38 -12.66
CA HIS A 674 2.88 14.96 -13.30
C HIS A 674 2.68 16.45 -13.01
N CYS A 675 3.08 16.95 -11.84
CA CYS A 675 3.05 18.39 -11.56
C CYS A 675 4.01 19.17 -12.46
N ILE A 676 5.23 18.66 -12.66
CA ILE A 676 6.21 19.30 -13.54
C ILE A 676 5.76 19.24 -15.00
N ASP A 677 5.19 18.12 -15.45
CA ASP A 677 4.60 18.01 -16.78
C ASP A 677 3.46 19.03 -16.98
N PHE A 678 2.53 19.11 -16.03
CA PHE A 678 1.44 20.10 -16.06
C PHE A 678 1.96 21.54 -16.14
N LEU A 679 2.91 21.92 -15.28
CA LEU A 679 3.48 23.28 -15.30
C LEU A 679 4.20 23.55 -16.62
N THR A 680 4.91 22.56 -17.17
CA THR A 680 5.60 22.68 -18.45
C THR A 680 4.63 22.90 -19.61
N ASP A 681 3.57 22.10 -19.67
CA ASP A 681 2.56 22.16 -20.73
C ASP A 681 1.79 23.49 -20.70
N GLU A 682 1.38 23.95 -19.52
CA GLU A 682 0.66 25.21 -19.37
C GLU A 682 1.54 26.42 -19.73
N LEU A 683 2.85 26.36 -19.39
CA LEU A 683 3.81 27.38 -19.81
C LEU A 683 4.04 27.41 -21.31
N GLN A 684 4.04 26.26 -21.98
CA GLN A 684 4.12 26.19 -23.44
C GLN A 684 2.86 26.74 -24.12
N ARG A 685 1.69 26.48 -23.54
CA ARG A 685 0.39 27.03 -24.00
C ARG A 685 0.22 28.52 -23.68
N GLY A 686 1.03 29.09 -22.79
CA GLY A 686 0.85 30.46 -22.30
C GLY A 686 -0.37 30.62 -21.38
N SER A 687 -0.78 29.54 -20.72
CA SER A 687 -1.95 29.48 -19.84
C SER A 687 -1.54 29.66 -18.37
N ALA A 688 -2.41 30.32 -17.60
CA ALA A 688 -2.27 30.53 -16.16
C ALA A 688 -3.30 29.69 -15.38
N ALA A 689 -3.36 28.40 -15.70
CA ALA A 689 -4.27 27.47 -15.04
C ALA A 689 -3.86 27.21 -13.59
N GLY A 690 -4.86 27.17 -12.70
CA GLY A 690 -4.68 26.77 -11.31
C GLY A 690 -5.31 25.42 -11.09
N ALA A 691 -4.57 24.49 -10.50
CA ALA A 691 -5.01 23.11 -10.34
C ALA A 691 -4.59 22.50 -8.99
N TYR A 692 -5.17 21.35 -8.69
CA TYR A 692 -4.66 20.41 -7.69
C TYR A 692 -4.65 19.00 -8.29
N ILE A 693 -3.68 18.20 -7.87
CA ILE A 693 -3.49 16.83 -8.32
C ILE A 693 -3.91 15.84 -7.23
N GLY A 694 -4.22 14.61 -7.61
CA GLY A 694 -4.28 13.49 -6.70
C GLY A 694 -4.54 12.17 -7.41
N LEU A 695 -4.59 11.11 -6.62
CA LEU A 695 -4.87 9.75 -7.10
C LEU A 695 -6.35 9.43 -6.86
N VAL A 696 -7.12 9.17 -7.92
CA VAL A 696 -8.53 8.76 -7.83
C VAL A 696 -8.69 7.47 -8.63
N GLU A 697 -9.18 6.41 -7.98
CA GLU A 697 -9.28 5.08 -8.59
C GLU A 697 -7.98 4.67 -9.32
N GLY A 698 -6.84 4.85 -8.65
CA GLY A 698 -5.50 4.52 -9.15
C GLY A 698 -5.03 5.30 -10.39
N LYS A 699 -5.80 6.31 -10.84
CA LYS A 699 -5.41 7.23 -11.91
C LYS A 699 -5.02 8.58 -11.34
N VAL A 700 -3.98 9.17 -11.91
CA VAL A 700 -3.59 10.54 -11.58
C VAL A 700 -4.58 11.49 -12.24
N MET A 701 -5.27 12.30 -11.43
CA MET A 701 -6.21 13.31 -11.91
C MET A 701 -5.73 14.70 -11.52
N ILE A 702 -5.83 15.62 -12.47
CA ILE A 702 -5.59 17.05 -12.27
C ILE A 702 -6.93 17.77 -12.39
N SER A 703 -7.33 18.45 -11.32
CA SER A 703 -8.61 19.15 -11.22
C SER A 703 -8.39 20.65 -11.08
N ALA A 704 -9.29 21.45 -11.65
CA ALA A 704 -9.19 22.90 -11.60
C ALA A 704 -9.45 23.43 -10.18
N ILE A 705 -8.58 24.32 -9.70
CA ILE A 705 -8.62 24.78 -8.30
C ILE A 705 -9.87 25.59 -7.96
N ASN A 706 -10.50 26.23 -8.95
CA ASN A 706 -11.75 26.97 -8.77
C ASN A 706 -12.96 26.08 -8.42
N ARG A 707 -12.90 24.78 -8.74
CA ARG A 707 -13.93 23.78 -8.39
C ARG A 707 -13.65 23.05 -7.08
N MET A 708 -12.58 23.40 -6.39
CA MET A 708 -12.18 22.73 -5.14
C MET A 708 -13.27 22.78 -4.06
N HIS A 709 -13.98 23.92 -3.95
CA HIS A 709 -15.04 24.08 -2.94
C HIS A 709 -16.28 23.23 -3.23
N ASP A 710 -16.45 22.75 -4.47
CA ASP A 710 -17.62 21.95 -4.87
C ASP A 710 -17.57 20.53 -4.28
N VAL A 711 -16.37 20.08 -3.86
CA VAL A 711 -16.12 18.69 -3.43
C VAL A 711 -15.61 18.57 -2.00
N VAL A 712 -15.56 19.69 -1.25
CA VAL A 712 -15.00 19.76 0.11
C VAL A 712 -16.02 20.31 1.10
N ASP A 713 -16.14 19.65 2.24
CA ASP A 713 -16.73 20.24 3.44
C ASP A 713 -15.75 21.25 4.02
N LEU A 714 -16.03 22.55 3.85
CA LEU A 714 -15.17 23.64 4.31
C LEU A 714 -15.11 23.77 5.83
N GLN A 715 -16.16 23.35 6.54
CA GLN A 715 -16.24 23.42 7.99
C GLN A 715 -15.29 22.38 8.61
N HIS A 716 -15.38 21.14 8.13
CA HIS A 716 -14.60 20.03 8.65
C HIS A 716 -13.27 19.82 7.91
N ARG A 717 -13.07 20.49 6.77
CA ARG A 717 -11.85 20.46 5.94
C ARG A 717 -11.51 19.04 5.48
N ARG A 718 -12.48 18.37 4.87
CA ARG A 718 -12.35 17.02 4.32
C ARG A 718 -13.19 16.86 3.05
N PRO A 719 -12.85 15.91 2.15
CA PRO A 719 -13.69 15.61 0.99
C PRO A 719 -15.11 15.21 1.41
N MET A 720 -16.12 15.58 0.62
CA MET A 720 -17.51 15.18 0.87
C MET A 720 -17.70 13.67 0.69
N GLN A 721 -17.01 13.08 -0.29
CA GLN A 721 -17.00 11.64 -0.54
C GLN A 721 -15.71 11.02 -0.01
N GLN A 722 -15.84 10.03 0.86
CA GLN A 722 -14.72 9.39 1.55
C GLN A 722 -14.79 7.88 1.36
N TRP A 723 -14.04 7.37 0.38
CA TRP A 723 -14.08 5.97 -0.07
C TRP A 723 -13.89 4.93 1.04
N TRP A 724 -13.11 5.29 2.06
CA TRP A 724 -12.75 4.38 3.13
C TRP A 724 -13.91 4.13 4.11
N LEU A 725 -14.96 4.96 4.12
CA LEU A 725 -16.17 4.70 4.91
C LEU A 725 -16.90 3.44 4.44
N ASP A 726 -16.76 3.08 3.16
CA ASP A 726 -17.35 1.86 2.60
C ASP A 726 -16.72 0.58 3.17
N LEU A 727 -15.60 0.70 3.90
CA LEU A 727 -14.91 -0.42 4.55
C LEU A 727 -15.46 -0.74 5.95
N GLN A 728 -16.33 0.11 6.51
CA GLN A 728 -16.90 -0.13 7.85
C GLN A 728 -17.62 -1.46 8.00
N PRO A 729 -18.41 -1.96 7.02
CA PRO A 729 -19.05 -3.27 7.13
C PRO A 729 -18.02 -4.39 7.29
N VAL A 730 -16.91 -4.33 6.55
CA VAL A 730 -15.81 -5.30 6.67
C VAL A 730 -15.19 -5.24 8.06
N MET A 731 -14.94 -4.03 8.58
CA MET A 731 -14.46 -3.86 9.96
C MET A 731 -15.39 -4.53 10.97
N ARG A 732 -16.70 -4.29 10.87
CA ARG A 732 -17.69 -4.88 11.79
C ARG A 732 -17.69 -6.40 11.72
N THR A 733 -17.61 -6.97 10.51
CA THR A 733 -17.46 -8.42 10.30
C THR A 733 -16.16 -8.95 10.89
N MET A 734 -15.06 -8.19 10.85
CA MET A 734 -13.77 -8.60 11.43
C MET A 734 -13.73 -8.46 12.95
N ALA A 735 -14.56 -7.59 13.54
CA ALA A 735 -14.58 -7.33 14.98
C ALA A 735 -15.52 -8.26 15.75
N ARG A 736 -16.57 -8.79 15.10
CA ARG A 736 -17.69 -9.47 15.77
C ARG A 736 -17.98 -10.87 15.19
N PRO A 737 -18.06 -11.93 16.03
CA PRO A 737 -18.67 -13.18 15.62
C PRO A 737 -20.16 -12.97 15.31
N LYS A 738 -20.79 -13.92 14.60
CA LYS A 738 -22.22 -13.84 14.25
C LYS A 738 -23.06 -13.66 15.52
N VAL A 739 -23.86 -12.60 15.56
CA VAL A 739 -24.88 -12.41 16.60
C VAL A 739 -26.05 -13.33 16.25
N GLU A 740 -26.48 -14.19 17.18
CA GLU A 740 -27.71 -14.96 17.00
C GLU A 740 -28.86 -13.97 16.77
N ALA A 741 -29.71 -14.25 15.78
CA ALA A 741 -30.76 -13.35 15.32
C ALA A 741 -31.74 -13.00 16.45
N GLY A 742 -31.49 -11.87 17.11
CA GLY A 742 -32.32 -11.33 18.19
C GLY A 742 -32.40 -9.80 18.22
N ASP A 743 -31.63 -9.08 17.39
CA ASP A 743 -31.69 -7.62 17.33
C ASP A 743 -32.15 -7.17 15.94
N GLY A 744 -33.26 -6.44 15.90
CA GLY A 744 -34.08 -6.13 14.72
C GLY A 744 -33.46 -5.13 13.74
N SER A 745 -32.19 -5.29 13.36
CA SER A 745 -31.58 -4.52 12.28
C SER A 745 -31.92 -5.13 10.92
N PRO A 746 -32.50 -4.37 9.97
CA PRO A 746 -32.93 -4.92 8.68
C PRO A 746 -31.74 -5.39 7.84
N ASP A 747 -31.90 -6.57 7.24
CA ASP A 747 -31.00 -7.15 6.23
C ASP A 747 -30.76 -6.15 5.09
N LEU A 748 -29.58 -5.53 5.06
CA LEU A 748 -29.20 -4.51 4.07
C LEU A 748 -28.79 -5.09 2.70
N LEU A 749 -28.99 -6.38 2.46
CA LEU A 749 -28.62 -7.05 1.20
C LEU A 749 -29.66 -6.88 0.07
N ALA A 750 -30.76 -6.17 0.28
CA ALA A 750 -31.75 -5.90 -0.77
C ALA A 750 -31.40 -4.72 -1.71
N ALA A 751 -30.36 -3.93 -1.43
CA ALA A 751 -30.07 -2.70 -2.19
C ALA A 751 -29.02 -2.84 -3.32
N GLY A 752 -28.44 -4.03 -3.53
CA GLY A 752 -27.31 -4.21 -4.48
C GLY A 752 -27.67 -4.56 -5.93
N LYS A 753 -28.96 -4.62 -6.30
CA LYS A 753 -29.38 -5.08 -7.65
C LYS A 753 -29.79 -3.98 -8.64
N ALA A 754 -29.52 -2.71 -8.38
CA ALA A 754 -29.95 -1.63 -9.26
C ALA A 754 -28.85 -0.60 -9.54
N THR A 755 -27.76 -1.01 -10.19
CA THR A 755 -26.99 -0.17 -11.13
C THR A 755 -26.07 -1.06 -11.96
N ALA A 756 -26.62 -1.67 -13.00
CA ALA A 756 -25.88 -2.14 -14.15
C ALA A 756 -26.53 -1.49 -15.38
N ALA A 757 -25.96 -0.36 -15.81
CA ALA A 757 -26.09 0.25 -17.12
C ALA A 757 -24.86 1.13 -17.35
#